data_AF-A0A959DBT3-F1
#
_entry.id   AF-A0A959DBT3-F1
#
_cell.length_a   1.000
_cell.length_b   1.000
_cell.length_c   1.000
_cell.angle_alpha   90.00
_cell.angle_beta   90.00
_cell.angle_gamma   90.00
#
_symmetry.space_group_name_H-M   'P 1'
#
loop_
_entity.id
_entity.type
_entity.pdbx_description
1 polymer ?
#
loop_
_entity_poly.entity_id
_entity_poly.type
_entity_poly.pdbx_seq_one_letter_code
_entity_poly.pdbx_strand_id
1 'polypeptide(L)'
;MERFGELYHFPEGSENPHFLFACHAALPVVLTPDLLYHIWIHFQDEKNRFPYEAVSDLLLSGLCREVRPQLFEMEASARDYFLKSLRRHPRFGPGREKELARFLLSYASSHYPQKHQRTIRESQRFAAIAYLDARQAAQEIIRSLNDSLNNRSEQRRLGSLIDALNIPLDDLPELVAYGRAVKSQFSGRGEEAVEQIAVMPISPDALVKGEVDIAGTTLMVSPELRRLIKERIGELEALRKESQSTARYFSKIHLLAHQNINKFQLFEGLFGWKEGHPLNYPVNIIEKEYMEDFDGRKGSIHQIVWQYDIDEVSAPWDNMLLTEGGLYVVAVQPESRGDEYYGYSKLFEALERIRFRVGAQPVIVAIVRNEENASIQIDKKKILEVHPNIERFIEIEPNSHNELYGLFREETLDKKSPLKNKAWERVAANFYGKYQATTTRQDFLKACEENRISSQEGFDLIFYLAESGRMIAPLSKLGGSGSKGLEAGSLLVNKPEVFLKELYSVFESQWINGTMSIGEWGGLIEYRAQLSTQQDDLILFLENFGLLYFDEKRNSIVIPSLVRKQSHEALFDVTTTTTTYLTYRFDRMPPDLLMYLHVCFGAAGWNIKDFGERGIGFEEEAYKMELLSGQEVLQVRLVVEDNLDEILVNVAGMIDVSLKRSYKSLSTSLDQRTIPPHATPAMAPVEGGTFTMGWLNEKRDGEGFGDEKPAHEVKVNHFSIGKYSVTFEEYDAFCESTSREKPKDAGWGRGRRAAIYVDWYDALEYCNWLSEIWGLEKVYEIGKGQKDPNNRSGSDDKKWLITVNESANGYRLPTEA
;
A
#
# COMPACT_ATOMS: atom_id res chain seq x y z
N MET A 1 -13.26 -20.44 7.01
CA MET A 1 -14.05 -19.22 7.31
C MET A 1 -13.22 -17.93 7.29
N GLU A 2 -12.07 -17.81 7.98
CA GLU A 2 -11.20 -16.61 7.90
C GLU A 2 -10.60 -16.35 6.49
N ARG A 3 -10.43 -17.39 5.66
CA ARG A 3 -9.76 -17.30 4.33
C ARG A 3 -10.50 -16.55 3.22
N PHE A 4 -11.78 -16.27 3.41
CA PHE A 4 -12.59 -15.46 2.49
C PHE A 4 -13.14 -14.20 3.20
N GLY A 5 -12.98 -14.09 4.53
CA GLY A 5 -13.27 -12.84 5.25
C GLY A 5 -12.37 -11.67 4.80
N GLU A 6 -11.22 -11.97 4.20
CA GLU A 6 -10.26 -11.04 3.60
C GLU A 6 -10.63 -10.60 2.16
N LEU A 7 -11.84 -10.86 1.66
CA LEU A 7 -12.19 -10.71 0.24
C LEU A 7 -12.25 -9.29 -0.35
N TYR A 8 -11.97 -8.25 0.45
CA TYR A 8 -11.60 -6.94 -0.09
C TYR A 8 -10.08 -6.78 -0.27
N HIS A 9 -9.27 -7.84 -0.13
CA HIS A 9 -7.80 -7.77 -0.09
C HIS A 9 -7.10 -8.65 -1.15
N PHE A 10 -7.84 -9.25 -2.08
CA PHE A 10 -7.20 -9.76 -3.29
C PHE A 10 -7.19 -8.63 -4.31
N PRO A 11 -6.06 -7.94 -4.54
CA PRO A 11 -5.98 -6.92 -5.60
C PRO A 11 -6.33 -7.55 -6.95
N GLU A 12 -6.84 -6.75 -7.90
CA GLU A 12 -6.90 -7.18 -9.32
C GLU A 12 -5.50 -7.68 -9.73
N GLY A 13 -5.39 -8.96 -10.09
CA GLY A 13 -4.10 -9.62 -10.34
C GLY A 13 -3.63 -10.61 -9.26
N SER A 14 -4.41 -10.84 -8.20
CA SER A 14 -4.09 -11.83 -7.18
C SER A 14 -3.97 -13.24 -7.76
N GLU A 15 -2.84 -13.90 -7.49
CA GLU A 15 -2.63 -15.30 -7.82
C GLU A 15 -3.28 -16.27 -6.83
N ASN A 16 -4.08 -15.77 -5.87
CA ASN A 16 -4.70 -16.60 -4.85
C ASN A 16 -5.72 -17.57 -5.48
N PRO A 17 -5.63 -18.88 -5.21
CA PRO A 17 -6.49 -19.86 -5.86
C PRO A 17 -7.97 -19.77 -5.43
N HIS A 18 -8.28 -19.22 -4.25
CA HIS A 18 -9.66 -18.96 -3.82
C HIS A 18 -10.29 -17.80 -4.61
N PHE A 19 -9.51 -16.74 -4.88
CA PHE A 19 -9.91 -15.64 -5.75
C PHE A 19 -10.18 -16.11 -7.18
N LEU A 20 -9.26 -16.90 -7.75
CA LEU A 20 -9.42 -17.43 -9.11
C LEU A 20 -10.65 -18.37 -9.22
N PHE A 21 -10.94 -19.14 -8.17
CA PHE A 21 -12.15 -19.96 -8.11
C PHE A 21 -13.42 -19.11 -8.03
N ALA A 22 -13.42 -18.07 -7.19
CA ALA A 22 -14.55 -17.13 -7.09
C ALA A 22 -14.85 -16.43 -8.42
N CYS A 23 -13.83 -16.11 -9.23
CA CYS A 23 -14.00 -15.60 -10.60
C CYS A 23 -14.82 -16.55 -11.49
N HIS A 24 -14.57 -17.87 -11.42
CA HIS A 24 -15.37 -18.85 -12.16
C HIS A 24 -16.77 -19.03 -11.56
N ALA A 25 -16.88 -19.00 -10.24
CA ALA A 25 -18.16 -19.12 -9.55
C ALA A 25 -19.10 -17.92 -9.76
N ALA A 26 -18.62 -16.79 -10.25
CA ALA A 26 -19.43 -15.59 -10.47
C ALA A 26 -20.29 -15.63 -11.75
N LEU A 27 -19.94 -16.44 -12.76
CA LEU A 27 -20.70 -16.51 -14.01
C LEU A 27 -22.13 -17.07 -13.83
N PRO A 28 -22.32 -18.21 -13.14
CA PRO A 28 -23.66 -18.67 -12.81
C PRO A 28 -24.43 -17.63 -11.98
N VAL A 29 -25.72 -17.48 -12.27
CA VAL A 29 -26.59 -16.54 -11.55
C VAL A 29 -27.15 -17.11 -10.24
N VAL A 30 -27.06 -18.44 -10.09
CA VAL A 30 -27.43 -19.16 -8.87
C VAL A 30 -26.39 -20.25 -8.63
N LEU A 31 -26.05 -20.52 -7.37
CA LEU A 31 -25.01 -21.47 -7.00
C LEU A 31 -25.62 -22.64 -6.23
N THR A 32 -25.15 -23.84 -6.55
CA THR A 32 -25.36 -25.05 -5.74
C THR A 32 -24.00 -25.63 -5.42
N PRO A 33 -23.83 -26.36 -4.29
CA PRO A 33 -22.60 -27.08 -4.01
C PRO A 33 -22.19 -27.99 -5.17
N ASP A 34 -23.16 -28.67 -5.77
CA ASP A 34 -22.97 -29.55 -6.93
C ASP A 34 -22.39 -28.80 -8.15
N LEU A 35 -22.99 -27.68 -8.56
CA LEU A 35 -22.48 -26.87 -9.66
C LEU A 35 -21.06 -26.37 -9.39
N LEU A 36 -20.79 -25.91 -8.17
CA LEU A 36 -19.46 -25.43 -7.79
C LEU A 36 -18.41 -26.53 -7.81
N TYR A 37 -18.75 -27.75 -7.38
CA TYR A 37 -17.84 -28.89 -7.50
C TYR A 37 -17.62 -29.29 -8.96
N HIS A 38 -18.63 -29.21 -9.82
CA HIS A 38 -18.42 -29.45 -11.25
C HIS A 38 -17.53 -28.38 -11.91
N ILE A 39 -17.67 -27.10 -11.52
CA ILE A 39 -16.76 -26.04 -11.94
C ILE A 39 -15.34 -26.34 -11.41
N TRP A 40 -15.23 -26.72 -10.13
CA TRP A 40 -13.96 -27.06 -9.49
C TRP A 40 -13.26 -28.22 -10.18
N ILE A 41 -13.96 -29.25 -10.67
CA ILE A 41 -13.36 -30.37 -11.41
C ILE A 41 -12.96 -29.94 -12.83
N HIS A 42 -13.84 -29.22 -13.53
CA HIS A 42 -13.71 -28.98 -14.96
C HIS A 42 -12.68 -27.89 -15.32
N PHE A 43 -12.41 -26.95 -14.41
CA PHE A 43 -11.54 -25.80 -14.67
C PHE A 43 -10.18 -25.86 -13.95
N GLN A 44 -9.76 -27.05 -13.53
CA GLN A 44 -8.41 -27.30 -13.02
C GLN A 44 -7.44 -27.42 -14.19
N ASP A 45 -6.45 -26.53 -14.25
CA ASP A 45 -5.39 -26.58 -15.26
C ASP A 45 -4.02 -26.21 -14.65
N GLU A 46 -2.94 -26.26 -15.43
CA GLU A 46 -1.59 -25.95 -14.94
C GLU A 46 -1.46 -24.54 -14.34
N LYS A 47 -2.28 -23.59 -14.82
CA LYS A 47 -2.28 -22.18 -14.39
C LYS A 47 -3.31 -21.90 -13.28
N ASN A 48 -4.31 -22.76 -13.13
CA ASN A 48 -5.45 -22.57 -12.24
C ASN A 48 -5.70 -23.86 -11.43
N ARG A 49 -5.03 -23.97 -10.27
CA ARG A 49 -5.27 -25.05 -9.31
C ARG A 49 -6.07 -24.54 -8.12
N PHE A 50 -7.27 -25.05 -7.93
CA PHE A 50 -8.16 -24.64 -6.84
C PHE A 50 -8.11 -25.65 -5.69
N PRO A 51 -7.93 -25.23 -4.43
CA PRO A 51 -8.03 -26.13 -3.28
C PRO A 51 -9.46 -26.67 -3.17
N TYR A 52 -9.62 -27.90 -2.67
CA TYR A 52 -10.94 -28.54 -2.61
C TYR A 52 -11.86 -27.81 -1.61
N GLU A 53 -11.30 -27.17 -0.60
CA GLU A 53 -12.01 -26.36 0.39
C GLU A 53 -12.61 -25.09 -0.20
N ALA A 54 -12.17 -24.64 -1.39
CA ALA A 54 -12.63 -23.39 -2.01
C ALA A 54 -14.15 -23.35 -2.22
N VAL A 55 -14.77 -24.50 -2.48
CA VAL A 55 -16.23 -24.60 -2.63
C VAL A 55 -16.93 -24.30 -1.31
N SER A 56 -16.54 -24.98 -0.23
CA SER A 56 -17.13 -24.79 1.10
C SER A 56 -16.81 -23.40 1.65
N ASP A 57 -15.59 -22.94 1.49
CA ASP A 57 -15.16 -21.63 1.97
C ASP A 57 -15.94 -20.52 1.23
N LEU A 58 -16.20 -20.65 -0.08
CA LEU A 58 -16.97 -19.64 -0.84
C LEU A 58 -18.43 -19.62 -0.39
N LEU A 59 -19.08 -20.78 -0.28
CA LEU A 59 -20.49 -20.87 0.11
C LEU A 59 -20.75 -20.42 1.55
N LEU A 60 -19.80 -20.66 2.45
CA LEU A 60 -19.88 -20.27 3.86
C LEU A 60 -19.30 -18.86 4.12
N SER A 61 -18.82 -18.18 3.08
CA SER A 61 -18.35 -16.80 3.17
C SER A 61 -19.51 -15.81 3.28
N GLY A 62 -19.21 -14.58 3.70
CA GLY A 62 -20.17 -13.47 3.63
C GLY A 62 -20.56 -13.04 2.21
N LEU A 63 -19.93 -13.60 1.15
CA LEU A 63 -20.26 -13.27 -0.24
C LEU A 63 -21.45 -14.02 -0.79
N CYS A 64 -21.76 -15.19 -0.23
CA CYS A 64 -22.85 -16.03 -0.70
C CYS A 64 -23.94 -16.04 0.34
N ARG A 65 -25.18 -15.85 -0.10
CA ARG A 65 -26.37 -15.96 0.75
C ARG A 65 -27.19 -17.16 0.31
N GLU A 66 -27.52 -18.02 1.26
CA GLU A 66 -28.48 -19.09 1.02
C GLU A 66 -29.89 -18.52 0.85
N VAL A 67 -30.51 -18.76 -0.30
CA VAL A 67 -31.85 -18.28 -0.65
C VAL A 67 -32.90 -19.37 -0.45
N ARG A 68 -32.50 -20.63 -0.67
CA ARG A 68 -33.25 -21.86 -0.35
C ARG A 68 -32.26 -22.95 0.05
N PRO A 69 -32.70 -24.04 0.70
CA PRO A 69 -31.80 -25.13 1.05
C PRO A 69 -30.94 -25.58 -0.14
N GLN A 70 -29.61 -25.47 0.01
CA GLN A 70 -28.59 -25.79 -0.99
C GLN A 70 -28.56 -24.90 -2.25
N LEU A 71 -29.24 -23.75 -2.22
CA LEU A 71 -29.33 -22.80 -3.32
C LEU A 71 -28.88 -21.42 -2.84
N PHE A 72 -27.76 -20.96 -3.38
CA PHE A 72 -27.07 -19.75 -2.95
C PHE A 72 -27.07 -18.71 -4.07
N GLU A 73 -27.02 -17.45 -3.69
CA GLU A 73 -26.78 -16.32 -4.59
C GLU A 73 -25.53 -15.57 -4.11
N MET A 74 -24.68 -15.16 -5.04
CA MET A 74 -23.54 -14.30 -4.75
C MET A 74 -24.02 -12.85 -4.62
N GLU A 75 -23.46 -12.11 -3.67
CA GLU A 75 -23.70 -10.67 -3.49
C GLU A 75 -23.35 -9.92 -4.79
N ALA A 76 -24.17 -8.92 -5.15
CA ALA A 76 -24.13 -8.31 -6.47
C ALA A 76 -22.81 -7.57 -6.75
N SER A 77 -22.30 -6.80 -5.77
CA SER A 77 -21.05 -6.08 -5.91
C SER A 77 -19.85 -7.03 -6.01
N ALA A 78 -19.84 -8.10 -5.23
CA ALA A 78 -18.83 -9.15 -5.29
C ALA A 78 -18.85 -9.86 -6.65
N ARG A 79 -20.03 -10.23 -7.13
CA ARG A 79 -20.20 -10.89 -8.42
C ARG A 79 -19.70 -10.02 -9.58
N ASP A 80 -20.04 -8.73 -9.59
CA ASP A 80 -19.56 -7.78 -10.60
C ASP A 80 -18.04 -7.66 -10.59
N TYR A 81 -17.43 -7.60 -9.41
CA TYR A 81 -15.98 -7.54 -9.24
C TYR A 81 -15.27 -8.79 -9.80
N PHE A 82 -15.76 -9.98 -9.46
CA PHE A 82 -15.20 -11.24 -9.93
C PHE A 82 -15.38 -11.47 -11.43
N LEU A 83 -16.50 -11.02 -12.02
CA LEU A 83 -16.72 -11.10 -13.46
C LEU A 83 -15.80 -10.18 -14.25
N LYS A 84 -15.56 -8.96 -13.76
CA LYS A 84 -14.57 -8.05 -14.36
C LYS A 84 -13.17 -8.63 -14.25
N SER A 85 -12.85 -9.22 -13.10
CA SER A 85 -11.58 -9.92 -12.88
C SER A 85 -11.42 -11.12 -13.82
N LEU A 86 -12.48 -11.91 -14.05
CA LEU A 86 -12.48 -13.04 -14.99
C LEU A 86 -12.08 -12.61 -16.42
N ARG A 87 -12.48 -11.41 -16.85
CA ARG A 87 -12.15 -10.87 -18.19
C ARG A 87 -10.75 -10.28 -18.30
N ARG A 88 -10.24 -9.67 -17.22
CA ARG A 88 -8.99 -8.88 -17.24
C ARG A 88 -7.77 -9.66 -16.80
N HIS A 89 -7.95 -10.70 -15.97
CA HIS A 89 -6.84 -11.34 -15.28
C HIS A 89 -5.94 -12.12 -16.26
N PRO A 90 -4.60 -11.92 -16.26
CA PRO A 90 -3.69 -12.54 -17.22
C PRO A 90 -3.71 -14.08 -17.24
N ARG A 91 -4.08 -14.73 -16.12
CA ARG A 91 -4.22 -16.20 -16.05
C ARG A 91 -5.42 -16.75 -16.82
N PHE A 92 -6.45 -15.94 -17.06
CA PHE A 92 -7.62 -16.33 -17.82
C PHE A 92 -7.41 -15.87 -19.26
N GLY A 93 -7.08 -16.82 -20.15
CA GLY A 93 -6.93 -16.50 -21.57
C GLY A 93 -8.23 -15.92 -22.17
N PRO A 94 -8.16 -15.31 -23.37
CA PRO A 94 -9.25 -14.51 -23.97
C PRO A 94 -10.55 -15.29 -24.32
N GLY A 95 -10.64 -16.57 -23.94
CA GLY A 95 -11.80 -17.44 -24.15
C GLY A 95 -12.39 -18.08 -22.90
N ARG A 96 -11.81 -17.86 -21.71
CA ARG A 96 -12.21 -18.59 -20.48
C ARG A 96 -13.67 -18.36 -20.10
N GLU A 97 -14.17 -17.13 -20.23
CA GLU A 97 -15.61 -16.83 -20.00
C GLU A 97 -16.53 -17.63 -20.94
N LYS A 98 -16.13 -17.81 -22.21
CA LYS A 98 -16.91 -18.55 -23.21
C LYS A 98 -16.86 -20.05 -22.94
N GLU A 99 -15.74 -20.57 -22.46
CA GLU A 99 -15.62 -21.97 -22.01
C GLU A 99 -16.56 -22.24 -20.83
N LEU A 100 -16.54 -21.37 -19.83
CA LEU A 100 -17.40 -21.43 -18.65
C LEU A 100 -18.88 -21.29 -19.01
N ALA A 101 -19.22 -20.40 -19.94
CA ALA A 101 -20.59 -20.24 -20.44
C ALA A 101 -21.09 -21.49 -21.19
N ARG A 102 -20.27 -22.11 -22.06
CA ARG A 102 -20.62 -23.38 -22.72
C ARG A 102 -20.82 -24.52 -21.72
N PHE A 103 -19.95 -24.59 -20.71
CA PHE A 103 -20.08 -25.53 -19.61
C PHE A 103 -21.41 -25.31 -18.87
N LEU A 104 -21.73 -24.07 -18.49
CA LEU A 104 -22.96 -23.74 -17.77
C LEU A 104 -24.22 -24.08 -18.60
N LEU A 105 -24.18 -23.84 -19.91
CA LEU A 105 -25.28 -24.19 -20.82
C LEU A 105 -25.54 -25.70 -20.86
N SER A 106 -24.47 -26.50 -20.93
CA SER A 106 -24.54 -27.97 -20.91
C SER A 106 -25.01 -28.49 -19.54
N TYR A 107 -24.46 -27.93 -18.46
CA TYR A 107 -24.82 -28.27 -17.09
C TYR A 107 -26.31 -28.02 -16.82
N ALA A 108 -26.81 -26.81 -17.15
CA ALA A 108 -28.19 -26.43 -16.92
C ALA A 108 -29.18 -27.35 -17.66
N SER A 109 -28.83 -27.78 -18.87
CA SER A 109 -29.66 -28.68 -19.67
C SER A 109 -29.74 -30.09 -19.09
N SER A 110 -28.67 -30.57 -18.44
CA SER A 110 -28.54 -31.95 -17.96
C SER A 110 -29.00 -32.15 -16.51
N HIS A 111 -28.79 -31.15 -15.63
CA HIS A 111 -28.94 -31.32 -14.16
C HIS A 111 -30.24 -30.74 -13.59
N TYR A 112 -31.05 -30.05 -14.41
CA TYR A 112 -32.37 -29.54 -14.02
C TYR A 112 -33.51 -30.11 -14.89
N PRO A 113 -33.74 -31.44 -14.90
CA PRO A 113 -34.75 -32.06 -15.76
C PRO A 113 -36.18 -31.83 -15.25
N GLN A 114 -36.36 -31.59 -13.94
CA GLN A 114 -37.68 -31.56 -13.32
C GLN A 114 -38.44 -30.25 -13.52
N LYS A 115 -39.77 -30.35 -13.63
CA LYS A 115 -40.68 -29.22 -13.90
C LYS A 115 -40.58 -28.10 -12.85
N HIS A 116 -40.31 -28.42 -11.59
CA HIS A 116 -40.18 -27.44 -10.50
C HIS A 116 -38.83 -26.70 -10.51
N GLN A 117 -37.83 -27.19 -11.25
CA GLN A 117 -36.51 -26.56 -11.44
C GLN A 117 -36.43 -25.76 -12.75
N ARG A 118 -37.54 -25.69 -13.51
CA ARG A 118 -37.60 -25.03 -14.83
C ARG A 118 -37.07 -23.60 -14.78
N THR A 119 -37.38 -22.86 -13.72
CA THR A 119 -36.96 -21.47 -13.53
C THR A 119 -35.44 -21.34 -13.32
N ILE A 120 -34.82 -22.23 -12.55
CA ILE A 120 -33.36 -22.24 -12.34
C ILE A 120 -32.66 -22.58 -13.66
N ARG A 121 -33.15 -23.60 -14.36
CA ARG A 121 -32.64 -23.99 -15.67
C ARG A 121 -32.68 -22.83 -16.66
N GLU A 122 -33.81 -22.12 -16.71
CA GLU A 122 -33.98 -20.99 -17.61
C GLU A 122 -33.03 -19.83 -17.25
N SER A 123 -32.96 -19.43 -15.97
CA SER A 123 -32.03 -18.37 -15.53
C SER A 123 -30.57 -18.70 -15.86
N GLN A 124 -30.12 -19.93 -15.59
CA GLN A 124 -28.75 -20.35 -15.91
C GLN A 124 -28.49 -20.43 -17.41
N ARG A 125 -29.48 -20.88 -18.18
CA ARG A 125 -29.42 -20.88 -19.64
C ARG A 125 -29.28 -19.46 -20.20
N PHE A 126 -30.10 -18.51 -19.73
CA PHE A 126 -29.99 -17.12 -20.16
C PHE A 126 -28.65 -16.49 -19.77
N ALA A 127 -28.15 -16.78 -18.57
CA ALA A 127 -26.82 -16.35 -18.16
C ALA A 127 -25.74 -16.89 -19.12
N ALA A 128 -25.77 -18.20 -19.41
CA ALA A 128 -24.83 -18.81 -20.33
C ALA A 128 -24.91 -18.24 -21.75
N ILE A 129 -26.11 -18.09 -22.32
CA ILE A 129 -26.28 -17.53 -23.66
C ILE A 129 -25.81 -16.08 -23.70
N ALA A 130 -26.02 -15.28 -22.65
CA ALA A 130 -25.60 -13.87 -22.65
C ALA A 130 -24.08 -13.70 -22.87
N TYR A 131 -23.26 -14.59 -22.31
CA TYR A 131 -21.81 -14.59 -22.53
C TYR A 131 -21.37 -15.22 -23.88
N LEU A 132 -22.26 -15.94 -24.57
CA LEU A 132 -21.98 -16.54 -25.87
C LEU A 132 -22.48 -15.68 -27.04
N ASP A 133 -23.68 -15.14 -26.91
CA ASP A 133 -24.38 -14.26 -27.84
C ASP A 133 -25.40 -13.41 -27.06
N ALA A 134 -24.98 -12.20 -26.68
CA ALA A 134 -25.78 -11.24 -25.94
C ALA A 134 -27.09 -10.90 -26.66
N ARG A 135 -27.06 -10.82 -28.00
CA ARG A 135 -28.24 -10.49 -28.80
C ARG A 135 -29.24 -11.63 -28.77
N GLN A 136 -28.79 -12.87 -28.92
CA GLN A 136 -29.66 -14.04 -28.79
C GLN A 136 -30.27 -14.11 -27.39
N ALA A 137 -29.47 -13.91 -26.33
CA ALA A 137 -29.96 -13.92 -24.96
C ALA A 137 -31.05 -12.87 -24.74
N ALA A 138 -30.82 -11.64 -25.20
CA ALA A 138 -31.78 -10.55 -25.13
C ALA A 138 -33.10 -10.92 -25.82
N GLN A 139 -33.05 -11.48 -27.04
CA GLN A 139 -34.25 -11.91 -27.76
C GLN A 139 -35.02 -13.01 -27.01
N GLU A 140 -34.34 -14.00 -26.43
CA GLU A 140 -35.00 -15.05 -25.65
C GLU A 140 -35.60 -14.50 -24.34
N ILE A 141 -34.89 -13.61 -23.63
CA ILE A 141 -35.39 -12.96 -22.41
C ILE A 141 -36.61 -12.09 -22.70
N ILE A 142 -36.59 -11.32 -23.80
CA ILE A 142 -37.74 -10.48 -24.22
C ILE A 142 -38.96 -11.34 -24.51
N ARG A 143 -38.81 -12.50 -25.16
CA ARG A 143 -39.93 -13.44 -25.37
C ARG A 143 -40.50 -13.92 -24.03
N SER A 144 -39.66 -14.31 -23.07
CA SER A 144 -40.13 -14.71 -21.73
C SER A 144 -40.79 -13.55 -20.97
N LEU A 145 -40.31 -12.31 -21.12
CA LEU A 145 -40.97 -11.12 -20.57
C LEU A 145 -42.36 -10.90 -21.19
N ASN A 146 -42.48 -11.06 -22.51
CA ASN A 146 -43.76 -10.91 -23.21
C ASN A 146 -44.77 -11.99 -22.79
N ASP A 147 -44.34 -13.25 -22.73
CA ASP A 147 -45.17 -14.39 -22.31
C ASP A 147 -45.66 -14.25 -20.86
N SER A 148 -44.93 -13.50 -20.03
CA SER A 148 -45.20 -13.29 -18.61
C SER A 148 -45.74 -11.91 -18.25
N LEU A 149 -46.25 -11.13 -19.22
CA LEU A 149 -46.70 -9.75 -19.04
C LEU A 149 -47.61 -9.52 -17.81
N ASN A 150 -48.53 -10.45 -17.55
CA ASN A 150 -49.50 -10.36 -16.47
C ASN A 150 -49.06 -11.10 -15.18
N ASN A 151 -47.84 -11.65 -15.16
CA ASN A 151 -47.31 -12.39 -14.01
C ASN A 151 -46.27 -11.53 -13.28
N ARG A 152 -46.72 -10.82 -12.24
CA ARG A 152 -45.87 -9.92 -11.43
C ARG A 152 -44.63 -10.60 -10.85
N SER A 153 -44.77 -11.84 -10.38
CA SER A 153 -43.65 -12.58 -9.78
C SER A 153 -42.59 -12.87 -10.83
N GLU A 154 -43.01 -13.21 -12.03
CA GLU A 154 -42.14 -13.57 -13.13
C GLU A 154 -41.48 -12.35 -13.77
N GLN A 155 -42.22 -11.24 -13.93
CA GLN A 155 -41.66 -9.95 -14.34
C GLN A 155 -40.55 -9.50 -13.38
N ARG A 156 -40.78 -9.57 -12.06
CA ARG A 156 -39.74 -9.23 -11.08
C ARG A 156 -38.51 -10.12 -11.20
N ARG A 157 -38.71 -11.43 -11.34
CA ARG A 157 -37.61 -12.39 -11.50
C ARG A 157 -36.78 -12.09 -12.75
N LEU A 158 -37.43 -11.91 -13.89
CA LEU A 158 -36.75 -11.61 -15.16
C LEU A 158 -36.05 -10.24 -15.09
N GLY A 159 -36.64 -9.24 -14.44
CA GLY A 159 -35.98 -7.96 -14.16
C GLY A 159 -34.70 -8.11 -13.32
N SER A 160 -34.76 -8.90 -12.23
CA SER A 160 -33.57 -9.23 -11.43
C SER A 160 -32.51 -10.01 -12.21
N LEU A 161 -32.93 -10.91 -13.10
CA LEU A 161 -32.02 -11.66 -13.95
C LEU A 161 -31.32 -10.73 -14.95
N ILE A 162 -32.05 -9.83 -15.61
CA ILE A 162 -31.47 -8.85 -16.54
C ILE A 162 -30.46 -7.96 -15.82
N ASP A 163 -30.77 -7.50 -14.61
CA ASP A 163 -29.87 -6.69 -13.80
C ASP A 163 -28.58 -7.45 -13.44
N ALA A 164 -28.70 -8.74 -13.09
CA ALA A 164 -27.54 -9.63 -12.89
C ALA A 164 -26.76 -9.92 -14.19
N LEU A 165 -27.33 -9.65 -15.36
CA LEU A 165 -26.68 -9.83 -16.66
C LEU A 165 -26.21 -8.50 -17.26
N ASN A 166 -26.03 -7.46 -16.44
CA ASN A 166 -25.52 -6.15 -16.85
C ASN A 166 -24.19 -6.21 -17.63
N ILE A 167 -23.23 -7.07 -17.22
CA ILE A 167 -21.89 -7.20 -17.80
C ILE A 167 -21.91 -7.84 -19.20
N PRO A 168 -22.61 -8.96 -19.44
CA PRO A 168 -22.73 -9.53 -20.79
C PRO A 168 -23.76 -8.82 -21.69
N LEU A 169 -24.59 -7.92 -21.16
CA LEU A 169 -25.59 -7.15 -21.92
C LEU A 169 -25.25 -5.66 -21.98
N ASP A 170 -23.97 -5.29 -21.80
CA ASP A 170 -23.49 -3.91 -21.80
C ASP A 170 -23.77 -3.18 -23.12
N ASP A 171 -23.66 -3.88 -24.25
CA ASP A 171 -24.03 -3.40 -25.59
C ASP A 171 -25.54 -3.21 -25.81
N LEU A 172 -26.38 -3.58 -24.83
CA LEU A 172 -27.85 -3.45 -24.87
C LEU A 172 -28.36 -2.66 -23.65
N PRO A 173 -27.94 -1.39 -23.47
CA PRO A 173 -28.26 -0.59 -22.30
C PRO A 173 -29.77 -0.36 -22.13
N GLU A 174 -30.54 -0.38 -23.22
CA GLU A 174 -32.01 -0.31 -23.19
C GLU A 174 -32.62 -1.46 -22.38
N LEU A 175 -32.13 -2.68 -22.61
CA LEU A 175 -32.66 -3.88 -21.96
C LEU A 175 -32.29 -3.90 -20.47
N VAL A 176 -31.04 -3.56 -20.15
CA VAL A 176 -30.55 -3.53 -18.76
C VAL A 176 -31.34 -2.51 -17.94
N ALA A 177 -31.51 -1.30 -18.46
CA ALA A 177 -32.28 -0.25 -17.81
C ALA A 177 -33.77 -0.64 -17.67
N TYR A 178 -34.36 -1.27 -18.69
CA TYR A 178 -35.72 -1.82 -18.60
C TYR A 178 -35.84 -2.88 -17.49
N GLY A 179 -34.89 -3.83 -17.43
CA GLY A 179 -34.87 -4.89 -16.43
C GLY A 179 -34.80 -4.35 -15.00
N ARG A 180 -33.95 -3.33 -14.76
CA ARG A 180 -33.87 -2.62 -13.49
C ARG A 180 -35.17 -1.90 -13.14
N ALA A 181 -35.77 -1.20 -14.11
CA ALA A 181 -37.04 -0.50 -13.90
C ALA A 181 -38.16 -1.48 -13.53
N VAL A 182 -38.26 -2.61 -14.23
CA VAL A 182 -39.20 -3.70 -13.93
C VAL A 182 -38.93 -4.26 -12.54
N LYS A 183 -37.68 -4.62 -12.22
CA LYS A 183 -37.29 -5.14 -10.89
C LYS A 183 -37.73 -4.20 -9.77
N SER A 184 -37.41 -2.91 -9.88
CA SER A 184 -37.73 -1.91 -8.84
C SER A 184 -39.24 -1.68 -8.73
N GLN A 185 -39.95 -1.56 -9.87
CA GLN A 185 -41.40 -1.35 -9.87
C GLN A 185 -42.14 -2.52 -9.20
N PHE A 186 -41.81 -3.77 -9.57
CA PHE A 186 -42.46 -4.94 -8.99
C PHE A 186 -41.97 -5.26 -7.56
N SER A 187 -40.94 -4.58 -7.07
CA SER A 187 -40.49 -4.62 -5.67
C SER A 187 -41.09 -3.49 -4.82
N GLY A 188 -41.98 -2.65 -5.38
CA GLY A 188 -42.62 -1.54 -4.67
C GLY A 188 -41.78 -0.26 -4.62
N ARG A 189 -40.66 -0.20 -5.36
CA ARG A 189 -39.72 0.93 -5.41
C ARG A 189 -39.95 1.72 -6.69
N GLY A 190 -41.12 2.36 -6.77
CA GLY A 190 -41.56 3.10 -7.96
C GLY A 190 -40.67 4.29 -8.31
N GLU A 191 -40.07 4.95 -7.31
CA GLU A 191 -39.13 6.07 -7.54
C GLU A 191 -37.86 5.59 -8.24
N GLU A 192 -37.21 4.53 -7.74
CA GLU A 192 -36.05 3.92 -8.42
C GLU A 192 -36.39 3.50 -9.86
N ALA A 193 -37.59 2.95 -10.08
CA ALA A 193 -38.02 2.56 -11.42
C ALA A 193 -38.10 3.76 -12.37
N VAL A 194 -38.57 4.92 -11.88
CA VAL A 194 -38.61 6.18 -12.64
C VAL A 194 -37.19 6.65 -13.00
N GLU A 195 -36.24 6.58 -12.07
CA GLU A 195 -34.84 6.94 -12.34
C GLU A 195 -34.20 6.05 -13.41
N GLN A 196 -34.43 4.73 -13.36
CA GLN A 196 -33.93 3.80 -14.37
C GLN A 196 -34.52 4.07 -15.76
N ILE A 197 -35.79 4.46 -15.84
CA ILE A 197 -36.44 4.83 -17.11
C ILE A 197 -35.92 6.16 -17.65
N ALA A 198 -35.61 7.10 -16.76
CA ALA A 198 -35.07 8.40 -17.16
C ALA A 198 -33.77 8.25 -17.96
N VAL A 199 -32.89 7.33 -17.56
CA VAL A 199 -31.60 7.08 -18.24
C VAL A 199 -31.69 6.18 -19.48
N MET A 200 -32.86 5.62 -19.79
CA MET A 200 -33.03 4.76 -20.97
C MET A 200 -32.79 5.51 -22.31
N PRO A 201 -32.20 4.87 -23.33
CA PRO A 201 -32.08 5.45 -24.68
C PRO A 201 -33.43 5.61 -25.42
N ILE A 202 -34.54 5.12 -24.88
CA ILE A 202 -35.87 5.09 -25.51
C ILE A 202 -36.78 6.15 -24.90
N SER A 203 -37.51 6.96 -25.67
CA SER A 203 -38.39 8.01 -25.12
C SER A 203 -39.50 7.47 -24.19
N PRO A 204 -39.92 8.22 -23.14
CA PRO A 204 -41.04 7.83 -22.29
C PRO A 204 -42.31 7.63 -23.12
N ASP A 205 -42.54 8.47 -24.13
CA ASP A 205 -43.66 8.34 -25.05
C ASP A 205 -43.66 7.00 -25.81
N ALA A 206 -42.48 6.52 -26.25
CA ALA A 206 -42.37 5.22 -26.89
C ALA A 206 -42.69 4.08 -25.91
N LEU A 207 -42.21 4.17 -24.67
CA LEU A 207 -42.56 3.20 -23.62
C LEU A 207 -44.06 3.23 -23.27
N VAL A 208 -44.68 4.40 -23.29
CA VAL A 208 -46.12 4.60 -23.06
C VAL A 208 -46.97 3.96 -24.17
N LYS A 209 -46.53 4.03 -25.43
CA LYS A 209 -47.18 3.33 -26.56
C LYS A 209 -47.22 1.81 -26.33
N GLY A 210 -46.24 1.28 -25.61
CA GLY A 210 -46.26 -0.06 -25.02
C GLY A 210 -45.56 -1.13 -25.82
N GLU A 211 -44.96 -0.78 -26.95
CA GLU A 211 -44.17 -1.67 -27.79
C GLU A 211 -42.87 -0.96 -28.16
N VAL A 212 -41.74 -1.61 -27.91
CA VAL A 212 -40.42 -1.08 -28.23
C VAL A 212 -39.57 -2.18 -28.84
N ASP A 213 -38.82 -1.87 -29.90
CA ASP A 213 -37.87 -2.82 -30.48
C ASP A 213 -36.53 -2.78 -29.72
N ILE A 214 -36.08 -3.93 -29.25
CA ILE A 214 -34.77 -4.11 -28.60
C ILE A 214 -34.12 -5.35 -29.20
N ALA A 215 -32.88 -5.23 -29.66
CA ALA A 215 -32.13 -6.33 -30.29
C ALA A 215 -32.82 -6.97 -31.53
N GLY A 216 -33.74 -6.25 -32.18
CA GLY A 216 -34.57 -6.75 -33.29
C GLY A 216 -35.72 -7.66 -32.83
N THR A 217 -36.19 -7.50 -31.59
CA THR A 217 -37.38 -8.16 -31.06
C THR A 217 -38.25 -7.15 -30.31
N THR A 218 -39.55 -7.17 -30.59
CA THR A 218 -40.54 -6.32 -29.92
C THR A 218 -40.70 -6.71 -28.46
N LEU A 219 -40.32 -5.82 -27.55
CA LEU A 219 -40.62 -5.87 -26.13
C LEU A 219 -41.97 -5.18 -25.86
N MET A 220 -42.87 -5.92 -25.22
CA MET A 220 -44.13 -5.40 -24.72
C MET A 220 -43.90 -4.80 -23.32
N VAL A 221 -44.17 -3.50 -23.16
CA VAL A 221 -44.01 -2.82 -21.88
C VAL A 221 -45.13 -3.24 -20.92
N SER A 222 -44.77 -3.68 -19.72
CA SER A 222 -45.77 -4.15 -18.74
C SER A 222 -46.83 -3.07 -18.43
N PRO A 223 -48.10 -3.44 -18.22
CA PRO A 223 -49.17 -2.47 -17.93
C PRO A 223 -48.88 -1.61 -16.70
N GLU A 224 -48.31 -2.20 -15.64
CA GLU A 224 -47.92 -1.46 -14.43
C GLU A 224 -46.81 -0.45 -14.67
N LEU A 225 -45.80 -0.80 -15.48
CA LEU A 225 -44.72 0.14 -15.80
C LEU A 225 -45.23 1.26 -16.70
N ARG A 226 -46.09 0.96 -17.68
CA ARG A 226 -46.77 1.98 -18.50
C ARG A 226 -47.57 2.95 -17.65
N ARG A 227 -48.29 2.44 -16.65
CA ARG A 227 -49.08 3.29 -15.74
C ARG A 227 -48.16 4.21 -14.93
N LEU A 228 -47.08 3.68 -14.36
CA LEU A 228 -46.07 4.48 -13.64
C LEU A 228 -45.50 5.60 -14.51
N ILE A 229 -45.11 5.27 -15.75
CA ILE A 229 -44.54 6.25 -16.69
C ILE A 229 -45.56 7.36 -17.00
N LYS A 230 -46.83 7.01 -17.24
CA LYS A 230 -47.90 7.99 -17.47
C LYS A 230 -48.14 8.90 -16.26
N GLU A 231 -48.17 8.32 -15.06
CA GLU A 231 -48.41 9.05 -13.80
C GLU A 231 -47.25 10.01 -13.47
N ARG A 232 -46.02 9.66 -13.85
CA ARG A 232 -44.79 10.40 -13.52
C ARG A 232 -44.03 10.98 -14.72
N ILE A 233 -44.73 11.23 -15.83
CA ILE A 233 -44.06 11.68 -17.07
C ILE A 233 -43.34 13.02 -16.90
N GLY A 234 -43.90 13.96 -16.14
CA GLY A 234 -43.25 15.24 -15.85
C GLY A 234 -41.96 15.10 -15.03
N GLU A 235 -41.94 14.17 -14.07
CA GLU A 235 -40.73 13.83 -13.30
C GLU A 235 -39.67 13.18 -14.19
N LEU A 236 -40.08 12.24 -15.06
CA LEU A 236 -39.20 11.59 -16.02
C LEU A 236 -38.57 12.57 -17.00
N GLU A 237 -39.35 13.51 -17.53
CA GLU A 237 -38.84 14.56 -18.42
C GLU A 237 -37.88 15.51 -17.71
N ALA A 238 -38.14 15.85 -16.45
CA ALA A 238 -37.22 16.63 -15.63
C ALA A 238 -35.91 15.88 -15.37
N LEU A 239 -35.98 14.60 -14.96
CA LEU A 239 -34.83 13.72 -14.75
C LEU A 239 -34.05 13.47 -16.04
N ARG A 240 -34.72 13.44 -17.20
CA ARG A 240 -34.08 13.36 -18.51
C ARG A 240 -33.33 14.61 -18.90
N LYS A 241 -33.95 15.77 -18.72
CA LYS A 241 -33.24 17.05 -18.88
C LYS A 241 -32.08 17.16 -17.89
N GLU A 242 -32.21 16.56 -16.71
CA GLU A 242 -31.13 16.45 -15.74
C GLU A 242 -29.99 15.54 -16.24
N SER A 243 -30.28 14.33 -16.69
CA SER A 243 -29.28 13.36 -17.20
C SER A 243 -28.68 13.73 -18.55
N GLN A 244 -29.34 14.59 -19.34
CA GLN A 244 -28.82 15.16 -20.58
C GLN A 244 -27.94 16.41 -20.38
N SER A 245 -27.81 16.94 -19.16
CA SER A 245 -26.84 18.02 -18.93
C SER A 245 -25.41 17.47 -18.94
N THR A 246 -24.47 18.24 -19.49
CA THR A 246 -23.03 17.95 -19.63
C THR A 246 -22.48 17.02 -18.56
N ALA A 247 -22.10 15.80 -18.95
CA ALA A 247 -21.43 14.85 -18.07
C ALA A 247 -20.10 15.44 -17.58
N ARG A 248 -19.82 15.32 -16.27
CA ARG A 248 -18.58 15.78 -15.66
C ARG A 248 -17.65 14.59 -15.35
N TYR A 249 -16.44 14.66 -15.87
CA TYR A 249 -15.38 13.67 -15.65
C TYR A 249 -14.32 14.26 -14.74
N PHE A 250 -13.80 13.47 -13.80
CA PHE A 250 -12.75 13.91 -12.89
C PHE A 250 -11.50 13.03 -13.04
N SER A 251 -10.37 13.67 -13.30
CA SER A 251 -9.07 13.01 -13.41
C SER A 251 -8.13 13.52 -12.34
N LYS A 252 -7.57 12.61 -11.54
CA LYS A 252 -6.51 12.94 -10.57
C LYS A 252 -5.17 12.65 -11.23
N ILE A 253 -4.27 13.64 -11.25
CA ILE A 253 -2.90 13.47 -11.73
C ILE A 253 -1.96 13.73 -10.55
N HIS A 254 -1.13 12.75 -10.22
CA HIS A 254 -0.09 12.86 -9.21
C HIS A 254 1.20 13.28 -9.90
N LEU A 255 1.56 14.56 -9.80
CA LEU A 255 2.76 15.13 -10.42
C LEU A 255 3.87 15.28 -9.38
N LEU A 256 4.79 14.31 -9.32
CA LEU A 256 5.96 14.38 -8.45
C LEU A 256 7.09 15.09 -9.21
N ALA A 257 7.55 16.24 -8.70
CA ALA A 257 8.55 17.05 -9.40
C ALA A 257 9.41 17.85 -8.42
N HIS A 258 10.73 17.65 -8.46
CA HIS A 258 11.71 18.40 -7.65
C HIS A 258 11.56 19.93 -7.82
N GLN A 259 11.85 20.72 -6.78
CA GLN A 259 11.62 22.18 -6.78
C GLN A 259 12.35 22.91 -7.93
N ASN A 260 13.56 22.49 -8.25
CA ASN A 260 14.42 23.15 -9.25
C ASN A 260 13.99 22.96 -10.72
N ILE A 261 12.99 22.10 -11.00
CA ILE A 261 12.52 21.88 -12.37
C ILE A 261 11.84 23.13 -12.92
N ASN A 262 12.10 23.48 -14.18
CA ASN A 262 11.39 24.56 -14.88
C ASN A 262 9.89 24.23 -15.00
N LYS A 263 9.08 24.76 -14.05
CA LYS A 263 7.65 24.47 -13.97
C LYS A 263 6.87 25.04 -15.15
N PHE A 264 7.24 26.20 -15.69
CA PHE A 264 6.54 26.74 -16.86
C PHE A 264 6.65 25.78 -18.05
N GLN A 265 7.87 25.33 -18.35
CA GLN A 265 8.12 24.36 -19.40
C GLN A 265 7.44 23.01 -19.13
N LEU A 266 7.47 22.54 -17.87
CA LEU A 266 6.82 21.29 -17.48
C LEU A 266 5.29 21.34 -17.70
N PHE A 267 4.63 22.39 -17.22
CA PHE A 267 3.17 22.53 -17.35
C PHE A 267 2.72 22.86 -18.78
N GLU A 268 3.50 23.65 -19.52
CA GLU A 268 3.26 23.90 -20.94
C GLU A 268 3.44 22.61 -21.76
N GLY A 269 4.47 21.82 -21.48
CA GLY A 269 4.73 20.56 -22.17
C GLY A 269 3.71 19.47 -21.85
N LEU A 270 3.39 19.26 -20.57
CA LEU A 270 2.44 18.21 -20.16
C LEU A 270 0.99 18.56 -20.50
N PHE A 271 0.59 19.80 -20.27
CA PHE A 271 -0.83 20.19 -20.27
C PHE A 271 -1.17 21.33 -21.24
N GLY A 272 -0.19 21.96 -21.88
CA GLY A 272 -0.41 23.15 -22.71
C GLY A 272 -0.72 24.42 -21.92
N TRP A 273 -0.44 24.43 -20.61
CA TRP A 273 -0.77 25.58 -19.76
C TRP A 273 0.34 26.62 -19.84
N LYS A 274 -0.01 27.84 -20.26
CA LYS A 274 0.91 28.99 -20.32
C LYS A 274 1.15 29.64 -18.94
N GLU A 275 0.98 28.86 -17.88
CA GLU A 275 1.12 29.27 -16.49
C GLU A 275 2.06 28.28 -15.80
N GLY A 276 3.13 28.78 -15.20
CA GLY A 276 3.94 28.00 -14.28
C GLY A 276 3.33 28.10 -12.89
N HIS A 277 2.99 26.97 -12.27
CA HIS A 277 2.49 26.94 -10.91
C HIS A 277 3.65 26.64 -9.94
N PRO A 278 4.14 27.64 -9.16
CA PRO A 278 5.22 27.42 -8.20
C PRO A 278 4.74 26.55 -7.02
N LEU A 279 5.63 25.70 -6.51
CA LEU A 279 5.43 24.99 -5.25
C LEU A 279 5.71 25.95 -4.10
N ASN A 280 4.66 26.52 -3.51
CA ASN A 280 4.77 27.38 -2.31
C ASN A 280 4.61 26.58 -1.01
N TYR A 281 4.21 25.31 -1.11
CA TYR A 281 3.88 24.36 -0.05
C TYR A 281 4.29 22.95 -0.54
N PRO A 282 4.44 21.93 0.31
CA PRO A 282 4.85 20.58 -0.11
C PRO A 282 3.86 19.92 -1.09
N VAL A 283 2.63 20.43 -1.15
CA VAL A 283 1.60 20.03 -2.10
C VAL A 283 0.92 21.26 -2.66
N ASN A 284 0.72 21.30 -3.98
CA ASN A 284 -0.13 22.26 -4.65
C ASN A 284 -1.23 21.51 -5.42
N ILE A 285 -2.48 21.95 -5.34
CA ILE A 285 -3.60 21.31 -6.04
C ILE A 285 -4.14 22.30 -7.07
N ILE A 286 -4.09 21.90 -8.34
CA ILE A 286 -4.51 22.74 -9.45
C ILE A 286 -5.68 22.07 -10.16
N GLU A 287 -6.81 22.76 -10.24
CA GLU A 287 -8.00 22.29 -10.95
C GLU A 287 -8.19 23.12 -12.24
N LYS A 288 -8.34 22.44 -13.38
CA LYS A 288 -8.74 23.05 -14.65
C LYS A 288 -9.91 22.28 -15.25
N GLU A 289 -10.88 23.02 -15.80
CA GLU A 289 -12.05 22.48 -16.48
C GLU A 289 -11.92 22.68 -18.00
N TYR A 290 -12.19 21.62 -18.76
CA TYR A 290 -12.19 21.61 -20.23
C TYR A 290 -13.55 21.16 -20.74
N MET A 291 -14.03 21.80 -21.81
CA MET A 291 -15.23 21.34 -22.52
C MET A 291 -14.82 20.40 -23.65
N GLU A 292 -15.46 19.24 -23.72
CA GLU A 292 -15.08 18.16 -24.64
C GLU A 292 -16.33 17.60 -25.34
N ASP A 293 -16.17 17.16 -26.59
CA ASP A 293 -17.22 16.49 -27.37
C ASP A 293 -16.98 14.96 -27.35
N PHE A 294 -17.93 14.23 -26.79
CA PHE A 294 -17.91 12.78 -26.60
C PHE A 294 -18.97 12.14 -27.50
N ASP A 295 -18.59 11.67 -28.68
CA ASP A 295 -19.49 11.02 -29.65
C ASP A 295 -20.81 11.81 -29.86
N GLY A 296 -20.72 13.14 -29.96
CA GLY A 296 -21.86 14.04 -30.13
C GLY A 296 -22.54 14.50 -28.84
N ARG A 297 -22.00 14.19 -27.66
CA ARG A 297 -22.43 14.70 -26.35
C ARG A 297 -21.35 15.63 -25.78
N LYS A 298 -21.70 16.88 -25.50
CA LYS A 298 -20.80 17.78 -24.76
C LYS A 298 -20.71 17.36 -23.29
N GLY A 299 -19.51 17.25 -22.74
CA GLY A 299 -19.26 17.11 -21.30
C GLY A 299 -18.09 17.98 -20.87
N SER A 300 -17.83 18.06 -19.57
CA SER A 300 -16.63 18.74 -19.05
C SER A 300 -15.68 17.77 -18.34
N ILE A 301 -14.39 17.96 -18.56
CA ILE A 301 -13.31 17.22 -17.89
C ILE A 301 -12.68 18.17 -16.87
N HIS A 302 -12.74 17.77 -15.60
CA HIS A 302 -12.03 18.40 -14.49
C HIS A 302 -10.73 17.64 -14.25
N GLN A 303 -9.61 18.24 -14.63
CA GLN A 303 -8.29 17.72 -14.30
C GLN A 303 -7.82 18.34 -12.99
N ILE A 304 -7.52 17.48 -12.02
CA ILE A 304 -7.05 17.85 -10.68
C ILE A 304 -5.62 17.34 -10.54
N VAL A 305 -4.67 18.26 -10.73
CA VAL A 305 -3.24 17.99 -10.62
C VAL A 305 -2.82 18.21 -9.18
N TRP A 306 -2.45 17.12 -8.50
CA TRP A 306 -1.76 17.15 -7.23
C TRP A 306 -0.26 17.18 -7.50
N GLN A 307 0.34 18.34 -7.30
CA GLN A 307 1.77 18.55 -7.49
C GLN A 307 2.50 18.36 -6.17
N TYR A 308 3.50 17.49 -6.16
CA TYR A 308 4.30 17.11 -5.00
C TYR A 308 5.75 17.47 -5.21
N ASP A 309 6.41 17.88 -4.12
CA ASP A 309 7.87 17.89 -4.09
C ASP A 309 8.44 16.47 -3.91
N ILE A 310 9.60 16.19 -4.50
CA ILE A 310 10.30 14.91 -4.37
C ILE A 310 11.18 14.89 -3.13
N ASP A 311 11.51 16.05 -2.56
CA ASP A 311 12.43 16.13 -1.42
C ASP A 311 11.88 15.49 -0.14
N GLU A 312 12.81 15.00 0.69
CA GLU A 312 12.56 14.20 1.92
C GLU A 312 11.55 14.85 2.87
N VAL A 313 11.43 16.19 2.86
CA VAL A 313 10.46 16.96 3.66
C VAL A 313 9.01 16.55 3.39
N SER A 314 8.73 16.06 2.18
CA SER A 314 7.40 15.62 1.75
C SER A 314 7.11 14.15 2.07
N ALA A 315 8.14 13.32 2.29
CA ALA A 315 7.99 11.88 2.51
C ALA A 315 7.04 11.51 3.67
N PRO A 316 7.03 12.25 4.82
CA PRO A 316 6.08 11.98 5.90
C PRO A 316 4.60 12.00 5.49
N TRP A 317 4.29 12.76 4.45
CA TRP A 317 2.92 13.00 4.00
C TRP A 317 2.42 11.94 3.03
N ASP A 318 3.29 11.04 2.54
CA ASP A 318 2.98 10.11 1.47
C ASP A 318 1.80 9.19 1.77
N ASN A 319 1.64 8.75 3.02
CA ASN A 319 0.50 7.94 3.46
C ASN A 319 -0.86 8.65 3.26
N MET A 320 -0.88 9.98 3.34
CA MET A 320 -2.08 10.78 3.13
C MET A 320 -2.26 11.19 1.67
N LEU A 321 -1.15 11.39 0.96
CA LEU A 321 -1.12 12.05 -0.33
C LEU A 321 -1.14 11.09 -1.53
N LEU A 322 -0.36 10.00 -1.44
CA LEU A 322 -0.24 9.01 -2.50
C LEU A 322 -1.35 7.97 -2.34
N THR A 323 -2.33 8.02 -3.23
CA THR A 323 -3.54 7.21 -3.15
C THR A 323 -3.66 6.27 -4.33
N GLU A 324 -4.33 5.15 -4.12
CA GLU A 324 -4.78 4.30 -5.23
C GLU A 324 -5.72 5.11 -6.14
N GLY A 325 -5.46 5.07 -7.44
CA GLY A 325 -6.21 5.84 -8.42
C GLY A 325 -5.60 7.20 -8.79
N GLY A 326 -5.81 7.57 -10.05
CA GLY A 326 -5.14 8.69 -10.70
C GLY A 326 -3.91 8.25 -11.48
N LEU A 327 -3.37 9.16 -12.27
CA LEU A 327 -2.19 8.93 -13.11
C LEU A 327 -0.95 9.50 -12.44
N TYR A 328 0.11 8.70 -12.31
CA TYR A 328 1.37 9.14 -11.76
C TYR A 328 2.29 9.68 -12.85
N VAL A 329 2.76 10.91 -12.66
CA VAL A 329 3.75 11.56 -13.50
C VAL A 329 4.94 11.93 -12.62
N VAL A 330 6.10 11.35 -12.89
CA VAL A 330 7.37 11.73 -12.24
C VAL A 330 8.15 12.60 -13.19
N ALA A 331 8.29 13.88 -12.85
CA ALA A 331 9.08 14.83 -13.62
C ALA A 331 10.51 14.88 -13.08
N VAL A 332 11.48 14.75 -13.98
CA VAL A 332 12.91 14.82 -13.68
C VAL A 332 13.59 15.77 -14.66
N GLN A 333 14.55 16.55 -14.16
CA GLN A 333 15.46 17.34 -14.99
C GLN A 333 16.87 16.77 -14.78
N PRO A 334 17.51 16.20 -15.82
CA PRO A 334 18.87 15.68 -15.71
C PRO A 334 19.86 16.81 -15.37
N GLU A 335 20.76 16.55 -14.43
CA GLU A 335 21.80 17.48 -14.01
C GLU A 335 23.13 16.72 -13.85
N SER A 336 24.24 17.34 -14.28
CA SER A 336 25.61 16.82 -14.06
C SER A 336 26.25 17.51 -12.85
N ARG A 337 26.37 16.82 -11.71
CA ARG A 337 27.13 17.29 -10.54
C ARG A 337 28.14 16.21 -10.11
N GLY A 338 29.38 16.31 -10.60
CA GLY A 338 30.45 15.37 -10.23
C GLY A 338 30.23 13.96 -10.80
N ASP A 339 30.72 12.93 -10.09
CA ASP A 339 30.64 11.51 -10.50
C ASP A 339 29.25 10.87 -10.28
N GLU A 340 28.30 11.58 -9.66
CA GLU A 340 26.93 11.09 -9.44
C GLU A 340 25.89 11.93 -10.20
N TYR A 341 25.04 11.26 -10.97
CA TYR A 341 23.94 11.89 -11.70
C TYR A 341 22.79 12.26 -10.74
N TYR A 342 22.79 13.48 -10.20
CA TYR A 342 21.82 13.96 -9.20
C TYR A 342 20.34 13.77 -9.61
N GLY A 343 20.00 14.04 -10.87
CA GLY A 343 18.63 13.83 -11.38
C GLY A 343 18.20 12.36 -11.41
N TYR A 344 19.15 11.43 -11.54
CA TYR A 344 18.88 10.00 -11.51
C TYR A 344 18.47 9.53 -10.10
N SER A 345 19.16 10.02 -9.07
CA SER A 345 18.85 9.70 -7.68
C SER A 345 17.42 10.12 -7.31
N LYS A 346 17.02 11.34 -7.70
CA LYS A 346 15.67 11.86 -7.44
C LYS A 346 14.56 11.13 -8.20
N LEU A 347 14.84 10.68 -9.44
CA LEU A 347 13.91 9.82 -10.17
C LEU A 347 13.69 8.49 -9.44
N PHE A 348 14.76 7.83 -9.00
CA PHE A 348 14.67 6.58 -8.24
C PHE A 348 13.93 6.80 -6.91
N GLU A 349 14.24 7.87 -6.17
CA GLU A 349 13.55 8.22 -4.90
C GLU A 349 12.04 8.34 -5.10
N ALA A 350 11.59 9.08 -6.13
CA ALA A 350 10.16 9.24 -6.42
C ALA A 350 9.49 7.92 -6.84
N LEU A 351 10.14 7.12 -7.70
CA LEU A 351 9.62 5.83 -8.15
C LEU A 351 9.49 4.83 -7.00
N GLU A 352 10.47 4.82 -6.09
CA GLU A 352 10.46 4.00 -4.87
C GLU A 352 9.32 4.42 -3.94
N ARG A 353 9.14 5.73 -3.67
CA ARG A 353 8.02 6.24 -2.84
C ARG A 353 6.66 5.81 -3.39
N ILE A 354 6.45 5.94 -4.70
CA ILE A 354 5.22 5.46 -5.37
C ILE A 354 5.08 3.94 -5.20
N ARG A 355 6.12 3.18 -5.53
CA ARG A 355 6.09 1.72 -5.47
C ARG A 355 5.76 1.23 -4.06
N PHE A 356 6.40 1.80 -3.05
CA PHE A 356 6.20 1.46 -1.65
C PHE A 356 4.77 1.73 -1.19
N ARG A 357 4.18 2.88 -1.57
CA ARG A 357 2.86 3.31 -1.07
C ARG A 357 1.69 2.72 -1.84
N VAL A 358 1.74 2.76 -3.17
CA VAL A 358 0.60 2.39 -4.03
C VAL A 358 0.84 1.13 -4.88
N GLY A 359 2.02 0.52 -4.79
CA GLY A 359 2.34 -0.74 -5.47
C GLY A 359 2.72 -0.53 -6.94
N ALA A 360 2.33 -1.47 -7.80
CA ALA A 360 2.67 -1.49 -9.23
C ALA A 360 1.81 -0.52 -10.09
N GLN A 361 1.43 0.65 -9.55
CA GLN A 361 0.66 1.64 -10.30
C GLN A 361 1.45 2.10 -11.53
N PRO A 362 0.77 2.27 -12.69
CA PRO A 362 1.35 2.89 -13.87
C PRO A 362 1.99 4.25 -13.60
N VAL A 363 3.21 4.44 -14.09
CA VAL A 363 3.95 5.72 -13.99
C VAL A 363 4.38 6.20 -15.36
N ILE A 364 4.18 7.49 -15.62
CA ILE A 364 4.78 8.22 -16.72
C ILE A 364 6.00 8.98 -16.20
N VAL A 365 7.14 8.85 -16.87
CA VAL A 365 8.35 9.63 -16.54
C VAL A 365 8.50 10.77 -17.54
N ALA A 366 8.42 12.01 -17.05
CA ALA A 366 8.60 13.23 -17.83
C ALA A 366 10.02 13.79 -17.65
N ILE A 367 10.82 13.76 -18.72
CA ILE A 367 12.20 14.24 -18.73
C ILE A 367 12.20 15.66 -19.29
N VAL A 368 12.48 16.64 -18.43
CA VAL A 368 12.54 18.06 -18.81
C VAL A 368 13.94 18.39 -19.35
N ARG A 369 13.98 18.81 -20.61
CA ARG A 369 15.22 19.10 -21.36
C ARG A 369 15.46 20.59 -21.51
N ASN A 370 16.71 21.02 -21.41
CA ASN A 370 17.13 22.39 -21.68
C ASN A 370 18.50 22.38 -22.39
N GLU A 371 18.99 23.55 -22.78
CA GLU A 371 20.28 23.67 -23.49
C GLU A 371 21.46 23.08 -22.69
N GLU A 372 21.39 23.12 -21.35
CA GLU A 372 22.46 22.65 -20.45
C GLU A 372 22.48 21.12 -20.30
N ASN A 373 21.33 20.45 -20.42
CA ASN A 373 21.18 19.02 -20.17
C ASN A 373 20.75 18.17 -21.38
N ALA A 374 20.63 18.78 -22.57
CA ALA A 374 20.25 18.11 -23.81
C ALA A 374 21.18 16.93 -24.17
N SER A 375 22.46 17.00 -23.77
CA SER A 375 23.46 15.95 -24.05
C SER A 375 23.44 14.80 -23.04
N ILE A 376 22.75 14.92 -21.91
CA ILE A 376 22.75 13.93 -20.84
C ILE A 376 21.86 12.74 -21.22
N GLN A 377 22.44 11.55 -21.36
CA GLN A 377 21.69 10.34 -21.68
C GLN A 377 21.08 9.72 -20.42
N ILE A 378 19.80 9.34 -20.50
CA ILE A 378 19.13 8.49 -19.52
C ILE A 378 19.06 7.08 -20.10
N ASP A 379 19.78 6.15 -19.50
CA ASP A 379 19.60 4.71 -19.65
C ASP A 379 18.21 4.27 -19.15
N LYS A 380 17.23 4.40 -20.03
CA LYS A 380 15.83 3.98 -19.82
C LYS A 380 15.72 2.47 -19.60
N LYS A 381 16.62 1.67 -20.17
CA LYS A 381 16.58 0.21 -20.07
C LYS A 381 16.89 -0.24 -18.65
N LYS A 382 17.96 0.28 -18.05
CA LYS A 382 18.32 -0.01 -16.65
C LYS A 382 17.22 0.42 -15.67
N ILE A 383 16.54 1.54 -15.94
CA ILE A 383 15.41 1.99 -15.10
C ILE A 383 14.24 1.01 -15.23
N LEU A 384 13.88 0.58 -16.44
CA LEU A 384 12.78 -0.37 -16.68
C LEU A 384 13.05 -1.76 -16.09
N GLU A 385 14.31 -2.18 -16.01
CA GLU A 385 14.70 -3.42 -15.33
C GLU A 385 14.37 -3.39 -13.83
N VAL A 386 14.41 -2.22 -13.19
CA VAL A 386 14.10 -2.03 -11.75
C VAL A 386 12.64 -1.62 -11.53
N HIS A 387 12.08 -0.83 -12.45
CA HIS A 387 10.73 -0.25 -12.36
C HIS A 387 9.92 -0.57 -13.64
N PRO A 388 9.39 -1.80 -13.75
CA PRO A 388 8.63 -2.23 -14.94
C PRO A 388 7.24 -1.60 -15.04
N ASN A 389 6.77 -0.90 -14.00
CA ASN A 389 5.50 -0.18 -13.99
C ASN A 389 5.56 1.19 -14.69
N ILE A 390 6.72 1.58 -15.21
CA ILE A 390 6.83 2.76 -16.08
C ILE A 390 6.20 2.41 -17.43
N GLU A 391 5.06 3.01 -17.73
CA GLU A 391 4.38 2.80 -19.02
C GLU A 391 5.07 3.55 -20.15
N ARG A 392 5.63 4.73 -19.85
CA ARG A 392 6.20 5.60 -20.87
C ARG A 392 7.23 6.58 -20.32
N PHE A 393 8.24 6.88 -21.15
CA PHE A 393 9.10 8.05 -21.00
C PHE A 393 8.69 9.12 -22.00
N ILE A 394 8.59 10.35 -21.53
CA ILE A 394 8.21 11.53 -22.31
C ILE A 394 9.34 12.55 -22.18
N GLU A 395 9.76 13.14 -23.30
CA GLU A 395 10.76 14.21 -23.31
C GLU A 395 10.05 15.55 -23.55
N ILE A 396 10.34 16.53 -22.71
CA ILE A 396 9.75 17.86 -22.74
C ILE A 396 10.85 18.85 -23.11
N GLU A 397 10.83 19.30 -24.36
CA GLU A 397 11.78 20.26 -24.91
C GLU A 397 11.26 21.70 -24.75
N PRO A 398 12.12 22.72 -24.80
CA PRO A 398 11.67 24.09 -24.81
C PRO A 398 10.75 24.35 -26.02
N ASN A 399 9.55 24.90 -25.79
CA ASN A 399 8.53 25.19 -26.80
C ASN A 399 7.92 23.96 -27.52
N SER A 400 8.08 22.72 -27.03
CA SER A 400 7.32 21.58 -27.53
C SER A 400 5.85 21.65 -27.09
N HIS A 401 4.89 21.65 -28.02
CA HIS A 401 3.46 21.84 -27.72
C HIS A 401 2.58 20.64 -28.14
N ASN A 402 1.52 20.40 -27.37
CA ASN A 402 0.24 19.76 -27.73
C ASN A 402 0.16 18.24 -28.01
N GLU A 403 1.23 17.51 -28.28
CA GLU A 403 1.09 16.05 -28.53
C GLU A 403 0.78 15.24 -27.26
N LEU A 404 1.20 15.73 -26.09
CA LEU A 404 1.09 15.01 -24.81
C LEU A 404 -0.28 15.14 -24.15
N TYR A 405 -1.02 16.23 -24.43
CA TYR A 405 -2.38 16.44 -23.93
C TYR A 405 -3.35 15.33 -24.38
N GLY A 406 -3.21 14.86 -25.63
CA GLY A 406 -4.02 13.77 -26.17
C GLY A 406 -3.87 12.46 -25.38
N LEU A 407 -2.68 12.20 -24.84
CA LEU A 407 -2.40 11.02 -24.04
C LEU A 407 -3.07 11.07 -22.66
N PHE A 408 -2.94 12.19 -21.96
CA PHE A 408 -3.63 12.40 -20.68
C PHE A 408 -5.15 12.35 -20.82
N ARG A 409 -5.66 12.80 -21.97
CA ARG A 409 -7.07 12.71 -22.36
C ARG A 409 -7.52 11.26 -22.55
N GLU A 410 -6.82 10.45 -23.36
CA GLU A 410 -7.15 9.03 -23.58
C GLU A 410 -7.14 8.24 -22.25
N GLU A 411 -6.11 8.40 -21.44
CA GLU A 411 -6.01 7.71 -20.15
C GLU A 411 -7.10 8.12 -19.15
N THR A 412 -7.50 9.39 -19.16
CA THR A 412 -8.60 9.88 -18.32
C THR A 412 -9.94 9.25 -18.70
N LEU A 413 -10.15 8.99 -20.01
CA LEU A 413 -11.40 8.45 -20.54
C LEU A 413 -11.50 6.94 -20.39
N ASP A 414 -10.38 6.22 -20.48
CA ASP A 414 -10.34 4.77 -20.30
C ASP A 414 -10.53 4.34 -18.83
N LYS A 415 -10.14 5.19 -17.86
CA LYS A 415 -9.99 4.79 -16.45
C LYS A 415 -11.18 5.09 -15.52
N LYS A 416 -12.21 5.89 -15.87
CA LYS A 416 -13.32 6.21 -14.93
C LYS A 416 -14.71 6.36 -15.57
N SER A 417 -15.72 5.79 -14.90
CA SER A 417 -17.14 6.12 -15.12
C SER A 417 -17.45 7.56 -14.66
N PRO A 418 -18.30 8.31 -15.37
CA PRO A 418 -18.79 9.61 -14.91
C PRO A 418 -19.46 9.50 -13.53
N LEU A 419 -19.58 10.62 -12.80
CA LEU A 419 -20.46 10.70 -11.63
C LEU A 419 -21.82 10.09 -12.03
N LYS A 420 -22.14 8.94 -11.44
CA LYS A 420 -23.23 8.06 -11.90
C LYS A 420 -24.61 8.75 -11.83
N ASN A 421 -24.75 9.85 -11.08
CA ASN A 421 -26.01 10.56 -10.86
C ASN A 421 -25.77 12.01 -10.39
N LYS A 422 -26.59 12.99 -10.83
CA LYS A 422 -26.62 14.37 -10.33
C LYS A 422 -26.88 14.52 -8.83
N ALA A 423 -27.47 13.53 -8.19
CA ALA A 423 -27.57 13.48 -6.74
C ALA A 423 -26.17 13.56 -6.09
N TRP A 424 -25.20 12.80 -6.63
CA TRP A 424 -23.82 12.82 -6.15
C TRP A 424 -23.17 14.19 -6.38
N GLU A 425 -23.40 14.80 -7.54
CA GLU A 425 -22.92 16.15 -7.83
C GLU A 425 -23.48 17.19 -6.87
N ARG A 426 -24.79 17.14 -6.55
CA ARG A 426 -25.43 18.06 -5.61
C ARG A 426 -24.82 17.95 -4.22
N VAL A 427 -24.64 16.73 -3.72
CA VAL A 427 -24.01 16.49 -2.43
C VAL A 427 -22.57 17.00 -2.44
N ALA A 428 -21.76 16.61 -3.43
CA ALA A 428 -20.38 17.05 -3.54
C ALA A 428 -20.27 18.58 -3.62
N ALA A 429 -21.08 19.24 -4.47
CA ALA A 429 -21.12 20.69 -4.63
C ALA A 429 -21.49 21.42 -3.33
N ASN A 430 -22.44 20.89 -2.56
CA ASN A 430 -22.82 21.46 -1.25
C ASN A 430 -21.64 21.49 -0.27
N PHE A 431 -20.77 20.48 -0.30
CA PHE A 431 -19.59 20.47 0.59
C PHE A 431 -18.43 21.32 0.06
N TYR A 432 -18.26 21.48 -1.26
CA TYR A 432 -17.26 22.41 -1.79
C TYR A 432 -17.62 23.88 -1.53
N GLY A 433 -18.92 24.21 -1.57
CA GLY A 433 -19.42 25.58 -1.34
C GLY A 433 -19.39 26.05 0.11
N LYS A 434 -19.27 25.14 1.09
CA LYS A 434 -19.17 25.52 2.52
C LYS A 434 -17.82 26.18 2.80
N TYR A 435 -17.77 27.13 3.74
CA TYR A 435 -16.50 27.78 4.11
C TYR A 435 -15.52 26.84 4.83
N GLN A 436 -16.03 25.81 5.52
CA GLN A 436 -15.23 24.87 6.31
C GLN A 436 -14.42 23.90 5.43
N ALA A 437 -13.16 23.65 5.80
CA ALA A 437 -12.24 22.78 5.08
C ALA A 437 -12.45 21.28 5.35
N THR A 438 -13.19 20.96 6.40
CA THR A 438 -13.44 19.61 6.89
C THR A 438 -14.93 19.41 7.22
N THR A 439 -15.36 18.15 7.27
CA THR A 439 -16.68 17.73 7.72
C THR A 439 -16.60 16.37 8.40
N THR A 440 -17.61 15.98 9.17
CA THR A 440 -17.66 14.62 9.73
C THR A 440 -18.30 13.67 8.74
N ARG A 441 -17.94 12.38 8.80
CA ARG A 441 -18.62 11.33 8.03
C ARG A 441 -20.13 11.32 8.28
N GLN A 442 -20.55 11.56 9.52
CA GLN A 442 -21.97 11.56 9.88
C GLN A 442 -22.73 12.68 9.17
N ASP A 443 -22.18 13.90 9.16
CA ASP A 443 -22.78 15.03 8.45
C ASP A 443 -22.82 14.80 6.94
N PHE A 444 -21.78 14.17 6.38
CA PHE A 444 -21.72 13.81 4.97
C PHE A 444 -22.81 12.79 4.60
N LEU A 445 -22.93 11.70 5.37
CA LEU A 445 -23.96 10.67 5.13
C LEU A 445 -25.38 11.21 5.34
N LYS A 446 -25.58 12.08 6.32
CA LYS A 446 -26.86 12.78 6.51
C LYS A 446 -27.23 13.63 5.30
N ALA A 447 -26.26 14.37 4.73
CA ALA A 447 -26.50 15.13 3.52
C ALA A 447 -26.76 14.23 2.29
N CYS A 448 -26.18 13.03 2.25
CA CYS A 448 -26.53 12.00 1.26
C CYS A 448 -28.00 11.59 1.40
N GLU A 449 -28.45 11.25 2.61
CA GLU A 449 -29.84 10.87 2.90
C GLU A 449 -30.84 11.98 2.54
N GLU A 450 -30.52 13.24 2.86
CA GLU A 450 -31.31 14.42 2.49
C GLU A 450 -31.46 14.58 0.97
N ASN A 451 -30.49 14.08 0.20
CA ASN A 451 -30.51 14.05 -1.27
C ASN A 451 -30.91 12.69 -1.84
N ARG A 452 -31.56 11.83 -1.04
CA ARG A 452 -32.07 10.50 -1.41
C ARG A 452 -30.99 9.52 -1.88
N ILE A 453 -29.75 9.72 -1.44
CA ILE A 453 -28.65 8.79 -1.66
C ILE A 453 -28.61 7.84 -0.46
N SER A 454 -28.60 6.53 -0.70
CA SER A 454 -28.51 5.54 0.36
C SER A 454 -27.16 5.62 1.09
N SER A 455 -27.07 5.12 2.32
CA SER A 455 -25.81 5.17 3.07
C SER A 455 -24.68 4.42 2.34
N GLN A 456 -24.98 3.31 1.66
CA GLN A 456 -24.01 2.56 0.86
C GLN A 456 -23.50 3.39 -0.33
N GLU A 457 -24.40 4.02 -1.08
CA GLU A 457 -24.01 4.92 -2.18
C GLU A 457 -23.27 6.16 -1.67
N GLY A 458 -23.56 6.60 -0.44
CA GLY A 458 -22.82 7.66 0.24
C GLY A 458 -21.37 7.26 0.54
N PHE A 459 -21.13 6.00 0.94
CA PHE A 459 -19.77 5.47 1.07
C PHE A 459 -19.06 5.39 -0.29
N ASP A 460 -19.73 4.87 -1.32
CA ASP A 460 -19.19 4.81 -2.68
C ASP A 460 -18.82 6.22 -3.20
N LEU A 461 -19.62 7.23 -2.85
CA LEU A 461 -19.33 8.63 -3.16
C LEU A 461 -18.08 9.13 -2.43
N ILE A 462 -17.88 8.80 -1.14
CA ILE A 462 -16.65 9.15 -0.41
C ILE A 462 -15.42 8.56 -1.11
N PHE A 463 -15.47 7.27 -1.46
CA PHE A 463 -14.39 6.61 -2.21
C PHE A 463 -14.12 7.31 -3.54
N TYR A 464 -15.17 7.59 -4.32
CA TYR A 464 -15.05 8.29 -5.59
C TYR A 464 -14.43 9.69 -5.44
N LEU A 465 -14.85 10.46 -4.43
CA LEU A 465 -14.32 11.81 -4.16
C LEU A 465 -12.85 11.76 -3.70
N ALA A 466 -12.46 10.71 -2.96
CA ALA A 466 -11.08 10.49 -2.55
C ALA A 466 -10.18 10.09 -3.73
N GLU A 467 -10.61 9.12 -4.55
CA GLU A 467 -9.88 8.69 -5.75
C GLU A 467 -9.80 9.76 -6.84
N SER A 468 -10.75 10.69 -6.90
CA SER A 468 -10.69 11.87 -7.78
C SER A 468 -9.84 13.00 -7.21
N GLY A 469 -9.36 12.88 -5.97
CA GLY A 469 -8.51 13.90 -5.34
C GLY A 469 -9.27 15.15 -4.93
N ARG A 470 -10.61 15.08 -4.77
CA ARG A 470 -11.42 16.18 -4.23
C ARG A 470 -11.68 16.06 -2.74
N MET A 471 -11.37 14.92 -2.15
CA MET A 471 -11.50 14.66 -0.73
C MET A 471 -10.25 13.93 -0.21
N ILE A 472 -9.83 14.22 1.02
CA ILE A 472 -8.93 13.32 1.76
C ILE A 472 -9.77 12.57 2.77
N ALA A 473 -9.73 11.24 2.70
CA ALA A 473 -10.43 10.35 3.61
C ALA A 473 -9.52 9.18 3.99
N PRO A 474 -9.54 8.72 5.25
CA PRO A 474 -8.76 7.56 5.69
C PRO A 474 -9.38 6.24 5.16
N LEU A 475 -9.11 5.91 3.88
CA LEU A 475 -9.76 4.81 3.18
C LEU A 475 -9.42 3.42 3.74
N SER A 476 -8.25 3.25 4.37
CA SER A 476 -7.77 1.97 4.92
C SER A 476 -8.60 1.40 6.08
N LYS A 477 -9.57 2.18 6.61
CA LYS A 477 -10.52 1.76 7.66
C LYS A 477 -11.98 1.75 7.20
N LEU A 478 -12.27 2.07 5.93
CA LEU A 478 -13.63 2.07 5.39
C LEU A 478 -14.13 0.67 4.97
N GLY A 479 -13.22 -0.30 4.78
CA GLY A 479 -13.54 -1.64 4.30
C GLY A 479 -13.59 -2.78 5.34
N GLY A 480 -13.48 -2.50 6.65
CA GLY A 480 -13.31 -3.53 7.67
C GLY A 480 -14.52 -3.74 8.59
N SER A 481 -15.24 -4.85 8.42
CA SER A 481 -16.14 -5.38 9.45
C SER A 481 -15.36 -6.17 10.49
N GLY A 482 -14.63 -5.49 11.39
CA GLY A 482 -13.89 -6.17 12.47
C GLY A 482 -13.00 -5.23 13.27
N SER A 483 -13.50 -4.76 14.41
CA SER A 483 -12.85 -3.95 15.46
C SER A 483 -12.17 -2.64 15.03
N LYS A 484 -12.91 -1.53 15.25
CA LYS A 484 -12.58 -0.12 14.95
C LYS A 484 -12.52 0.26 13.46
N GLY A 485 -13.57 -0.14 12.72
CA GLY A 485 -14.02 0.65 11.58
C GLY A 485 -14.25 2.09 12.02
N LEU A 486 -13.95 3.06 11.15
CA LEU A 486 -14.08 4.50 11.41
C LEU A 486 -15.30 4.81 12.30
N GLU A 487 -15.07 5.32 13.50
CA GLU A 487 -16.12 5.59 14.48
C GLU A 487 -17.03 6.72 13.96
N ALA A 488 -18.25 6.83 14.50
CA ALA A 488 -19.07 8.03 14.28
C ALA A 488 -18.25 9.26 14.73
N GLY A 489 -18.08 10.26 13.86
CA GLY A 489 -17.20 11.43 14.10
C GLY A 489 -15.98 11.51 13.19
N SER A 490 -15.63 10.43 12.47
CA SER A 490 -14.47 10.39 11.58
C SER A 490 -14.40 11.57 10.60
N LEU A 491 -13.29 12.30 10.64
CA LEU A 491 -13.06 13.50 9.86
C LEU A 491 -12.86 13.20 8.37
N LEU A 492 -13.49 14.01 7.52
CA LEU A 492 -13.31 14.05 6.07
C LEU A 492 -12.82 15.45 5.67
N VAL A 493 -11.86 15.52 4.76
CA VAL A 493 -11.34 16.80 4.26
C VAL A 493 -11.97 17.09 2.90
N ASN A 494 -12.95 17.99 2.86
CA ASN A 494 -13.66 18.41 1.64
C ASN A 494 -12.99 19.59 0.92
N LYS A 495 -11.99 20.24 1.54
CA LYS A 495 -11.08 21.20 0.87
C LYS A 495 -9.62 20.85 1.12
N PRO A 496 -9.07 19.88 0.36
CA PRO A 496 -7.70 19.40 0.57
C PRO A 496 -6.64 20.50 0.56
N GLU A 497 -6.69 21.45 -0.38
CA GLU A 497 -5.68 22.52 -0.50
C GLU A 497 -5.63 23.41 0.76
N VAL A 498 -6.80 23.87 1.22
CA VAL A 498 -6.90 24.72 2.42
C VAL A 498 -6.42 23.95 3.64
N PHE A 499 -6.89 22.72 3.81
CA PHE A 499 -6.51 21.88 4.95
C PHE A 499 -5.01 21.62 5.00
N LEU A 500 -4.40 21.21 3.87
CA LEU A 500 -2.97 20.92 3.79
C LEU A 500 -2.12 22.16 4.05
N LYS A 501 -2.52 23.32 3.52
CA LYS A 501 -1.82 24.59 3.75
C LYS A 501 -1.84 24.99 5.24
N GLU A 502 -3.00 24.96 5.87
CA GLU A 502 -3.15 25.31 7.29
C GLU A 502 -2.36 24.33 8.17
N LEU A 503 -2.47 23.02 7.88
CA LEU A 503 -1.78 21.97 8.61
C LEU A 503 -0.26 22.04 8.42
N TYR A 504 0.24 22.30 7.21
CA TYR A 504 1.67 22.46 6.97
C TYR A 504 2.24 23.65 7.74
N SER A 505 1.50 24.75 7.84
CA SER A 505 1.92 25.93 8.62
C SER A 505 2.10 25.64 10.11
N VAL A 506 1.37 24.63 10.61
CA VAL A 506 1.52 24.12 11.97
C VAL A 506 2.83 23.34 12.06
N PHE A 507 3.09 22.40 11.15
CA PHE A 507 4.28 21.54 11.16
C PHE A 507 5.60 22.30 10.92
N GLU A 508 5.59 23.40 10.17
CA GLU A 508 6.77 24.28 9.99
C GLU A 508 7.01 25.24 11.17
N SER A 509 6.15 25.24 12.17
CA SER A 509 6.27 26.15 13.30
C SER A 509 7.55 25.89 14.08
N GLN A 510 8.41 26.92 14.17
CA GLN A 510 9.63 26.94 15.00
C GLN A 510 9.39 26.62 16.49
N TRP A 511 8.13 26.64 16.92
CA TRP A 511 7.69 26.33 18.28
C TRP A 511 7.54 24.82 18.52
N ILE A 512 7.65 23.99 17.49
CA ILE A 512 7.56 22.53 17.60
C ILE A 512 8.97 21.92 17.68
N ASN A 513 9.20 21.08 18.70
CA ASN A 513 10.44 20.32 18.86
C ASN A 513 10.19 18.80 18.91
N GLY A 514 9.15 18.33 18.22
CA GLY A 514 8.77 16.92 18.12
C GLY A 514 7.80 16.41 19.18
N THR A 515 7.64 17.10 20.31
CA THR A 515 6.67 16.75 21.36
C THR A 515 6.00 18.00 21.92
N MET A 516 4.70 17.93 22.21
CA MET A 516 3.93 19.03 22.82
C MET A 516 2.73 18.51 23.64
N SER A 517 2.22 19.28 24.58
CA SER A 517 0.97 18.96 25.30
C SER A 517 -0.27 19.18 24.41
N ILE A 518 -1.40 18.58 24.79
CA ILE A 518 -2.71 18.80 24.10
C ILE A 518 -3.08 20.29 24.10
N GLY A 519 -2.81 21.01 25.19
CA GLY A 519 -3.10 22.45 25.29
C GLY A 519 -2.26 23.29 24.33
N GLU A 520 -0.97 22.95 24.17
CA GLU A 520 -0.08 23.63 23.21
C GLU A 520 -0.48 23.33 21.76
N TRP A 521 -0.84 22.07 21.46
CA TRP A 521 -1.42 21.71 20.17
C TRP A 521 -2.67 22.52 19.88
N GLY A 522 -3.57 22.60 20.86
CA GLY A 522 -4.80 23.34 20.69
C GLY A 522 -4.59 24.83 20.44
N GLY A 523 -3.71 25.46 21.22
CA GLY A 523 -3.33 26.86 20.99
C GLY A 523 -2.64 27.08 19.64
N LEU A 524 -1.84 26.12 19.17
CA LEU A 524 -1.15 26.21 17.88
C LEU A 524 -2.11 26.06 16.71
N ILE A 525 -3.06 25.12 16.79
CA ILE A 525 -4.15 25.00 15.82
C ILE A 525 -4.94 26.31 15.80
N GLU A 526 -5.46 26.80 16.94
CA GLU A 526 -6.23 28.05 16.98
C GLU A 526 -5.48 29.27 16.42
N TYR A 527 -4.17 29.35 16.64
CA TYR A 527 -3.34 30.48 16.21
C TYR A 527 -2.90 30.40 14.74
N ARG A 528 -2.57 29.20 14.23
CA ARG A 528 -1.97 29.01 12.89
C ARG A 528 -2.92 28.40 11.88
N ALA A 529 -3.89 27.62 12.33
CA ALA A 529 -4.78 26.84 11.49
C ALA A 529 -6.25 27.19 11.80
N GLN A 530 -6.93 27.89 10.88
CA GLN A 530 -8.36 28.21 11.04
C GLN A 530 -9.27 27.00 10.77
N LEU A 531 -8.87 25.82 11.23
CA LEU A 531 -9.60 24.57 11.09
C LEU A 531 -10.74 24.53 12.12
N SER A 532 -11.98 24.66 11.64
CA SER A 532 -13.18 24.50 12.46
C SER A 532 -13.46 23.02 12.74
N THR A 533 -12.57 22.34 13.45
CA THR A 533 -12.67 20.90 13.75
C THR A 533 -12.35 20.65 15.21
N GLN A 534 -12.99 19.64 15.81
CA GLN A 534 -12.63 19.22 17.16
C GLN A 534 -11.20 18.68 17.17
N GLN A 535 -10.42 19.02 18.20
CA GLN A 535 -9.00 18.66 18.24
C GLN A 535 -8.79 17.14 18.30
N ASP A 536 -9.65 16.43 19.03
CA ASP A 536 -9.60 14.97 19.14
C ASP A 536 -9.82 14.28 17.78
N ASP A 537 -10.78 14.78 16.99
CA ASP A 537 -11.04 14.28 15.63
C ASP A 537 -9.85 14.54 14.70
N LEU A 538 -9.19 15.69 14.83
CA LEU A 538 -8.01 16.04 14.05
C LEU A 538 -6.79 15.18 14.44
N ILE A 539 -6.56 14.98 15.73
CA ILE A 539 -5.49 14.10 16.24
C ILE A 539 -5.70 12.70 15.68
N LEU A 540 -6.88 12.12 15.87
CA LEU A 540 -7.20 10.77 15.38
C LEU A 540 -7.07 10.67 13.85
N PHE A 541 -7.48 11.73 13.13
CA PHE A 541 -7.31 11.80 11.67
C PHE A 541 -5.84 11.73 11.27
N LEU A 542 -4.96 12.50 11.91
CA LEU A 542 -3.53 12.54 11.61
C LEU A 542 -2.79 11.27 12.06
N GLU A 543 -3.22 10.65 13.16
CA GLU A 543 -2.75 9.32 13.58
C GLU A 543 -3.03 8.25 12.53
N ASN A 544 -4.21 8.30 11.87
CA ASN A 544 -4.55 7.34 10.81
C ASN A 544 -3.60 7.40 9.61
N PHE A 545 -2.95 8.54 9.39
CA PHE A 545 -1.96 8.72 8.33
C PHE A 545 -0.52 8.55 8.83
N GLY A 546 -0.32 8.35 10.12
CA GLY A 546 1.00 8.21 10.71
C GLY A 546 1.81 9.51 10.71
N LEU A 547 1.14 10.67 10.86
CA LEU A 547 1.82 11.98 10.92
C LEU A 547 2.19 12.40 12.35
N LEU A 548 1.44 11.91 13.32
CA LEU A 548 1.67 12.13 14.75
C LEU A 548 1.10 10.95 15.54
N TYR A 549 1.34 10.96 16.85
CA TYR A 549 0.66 10.10 17.80
C TYR A 549 0.40 10.75 19.15
N PHE A 550 -0.60 10.25 19.86
CA PHE A 550 -0.87 10.62 21.25
C PHE A 550 -0.19 9.65 22.24
N ASP A 551 0.70 10.19 23.07
CA ASP A 551 1.35 9.50 24.18
C ASP A 551 0.45 9.61 25.42
N GLU A 552 -0.31 8.56 25.72
CA GLU A 552 -1.21 8.51 26.88
C GLU A 552 -0.48 8.66 28.22
N LYS A 553 0.76 8.19 28.34
CA LYS A 553 1.51 8.23 29.60
C LYS A 553 1.94 9.65 29.94
N ARG A 554 2.43 10.36 28.93
CA ARG A 554 2.93 11.73 29.06
C ARG A 554 1.85 12.77 28.79
N ASN A 555 0.66 12.33 28.38
CA ASN A 555 -0.47 13.16 27.99
C ASN A 555 -0.06 14.23 26.95
N SER A 556 0.69 13.79 25.94
CA SER A 556 1.36 14.64 24.97
C SER A 556 1.20 14.11 23.55
N ILE A 557 1.32 14.99 22.57
CA ILE A 557 1.33 14.68 21.15
C ILE A 557 2.78 14.66 20.69
N VAL A 558 3.14 13.63 19.94
CA VAL A 558 4.47 13.45 19.37
C VAL A 558 4.38 13.48 17.85
N ILE A 559 5.25 14.26 17.22
CA ILE A 559 5.39 14.39 15.76
C ILE A 559 6.77 13.85 15.39
N PRO A 560 6.88 12.57 14.97
CA PRO A 560 8.17 11.91 14.84
C PRO A 560 9.13 12.54 13.83
N SER A 561 8.60 13.17 12.77
CA SER A 561 9.43 13.90 11.79
C SER A 561 10.19 15.08 12.40
N LEU A 562 9.79 15.58 13.57
CA LEU A 562 10.36 16.75 14.24
C LEU A 562 11.11 16.39 15.54
N VAL A 563 11.13 15.12 15.94
CA VAL A 563 11.90 14.67 17.11
C VAL A 563 13.38 14.72 16.77
N ARG A 564 14.15 15.56 17.47
CA ARG A 564 15.61 15.64 17.27
C ARG A 564 16.25 14.30 17.63
N LYS A 565 17.14 13.80 16.76
CA LYS A 565 18.07 12.70 17.08
C LYS A 565 18.96 13.13 18.25
N GLN A 566 18.53 12.90 19.48
CA GLN A 566 19.44 12.97 20.62
C GLN A 566 20.23 11.67 20.66
N SER A 567 21.54 11.78 20.53
CA SER A 567 22.50 10.71 20.83
C SER A 567 22.52 10.49 22.34
N HIS A 568 21.47 9.86 22.87
CA HIS A 568 21.52 9.32 24.22
C HIS A 568 22.28 8.00 24.14
N GLU A 569 23.57 8.05 24.42
CA GLU A 569 24.27 6.94 25.06
C GLU A 569 23.70 6.81 26.49
N ALA A 570 22.44 6.38 26.61
CA ALA A 570 21.97 5.80 27.85
C ALA A 570 22.72 4.48 28.01
N LEU A 571 23.81 4.52 28.77
CA LEU A 571 24.48 3.34 29.29
C LEU A 571 23.48 2.66 30.24
N PHE A 572 22.65 1.77 29.69
CA PHE A 572 22.00 0.75 30.51
C PHE A 572 23.08 -0.03 31.22
N ASP A 573 22.93 -0.25 32.52
CA ASP A 573 23.76 -1.18 33.26
C ASP A 573 23.28 -2.61 32.90
N VAL A 574 23.61 -3.08 31.69
CA VAL A 574 23.19 -4.37 31.08
C VAL A 574 23.94 -5.57 31.69
N THR A 575 24.37 -5.48 32.95
CA THR A 575 25.23 -6.51 33.53
C THR A 575 24.50 -7.80 33.89
N THR A 576 23.17 -7.87 33.74
CA THR A 576 22.37 -9.08 34.10
C THR A 576 21.32 -9.52 33.09
N THR A 577 21.09 -8.80 31.98
CA THR A 577 19.98 -9.09 31.05
C THR A 577 20.44 -9.54 29.67
N THR A 578 19.65 -10.42 29.05
CA THR A 578 19.92 -10.92 27.70
C THR A 578 19.38 -9.92 26.68
N THR A 579 20.18 -9.57 25.68
CA THR A 579 19.75 -8.65 24.60
C THR A 579 19.34 -9.45 23.37
N THR A 580 18.16 -9.20 22.82
CA THR A 580 17.76 -9.76 21.52
C THR A 580 17.75 -8.68 20.45
N TYR A 581 18.27 -9.01 19.27
CA TYR A 581 18.26 -8.17 18.09
C TYR A 581 17.31 -8.77 17.06
N LEU A 582 16.35 -7.97 16.61
CA LEU A 582 15.55 -8.24 15.42
C LEU A 582 16.15 -7.43 14.27
N THR A 583 16.73 -8.12 13.30
CA THR A 583 17.36 -7.49 12.14
C THR A 583 16.48 -7.72 10.93
N TYR A 584 15.84 -6.65 10.46
CA TYR A 584 15.12 -6.65 9.19
C TYR A 584 16.08 -6.21 8.10
N ARG A 585 16.26 -7.07 7.10
CA ARG A 585 16.96 -6.72 5.86
C ARG A 585 15.91 -6.43 4.81
N PHE A 586 16.09 -5.34 4.09
CA PHE A 586 15.21 -4.89 3.02
C PHE A 586 15.95 -5.03 1.70
N ASP A 587 15.21 -5.27 0.62
CA ASP A 587 15.80 -5.12 -0.72
C ASP A 587 16.05 -3.62 -1.03
N ARG A 588 15.23 -2.75 -0.44
CA ARG A 588 15.31 -1.28 -0.45
C ARG A 588 14.60 -0.74 0.80
N MET A 589 15.22 0.16 1.56
CA MET A 589 14.59 0.76 2.74
C MET A 589 13.75 2.00 2.35
N PRO A 590 12.47 2.10 2.73
CA PRO A 590 11.68 3.31 2.53
C PRO A 590 12.30 4.50 3.30
N PRO A 591 12.38 5.69 2.70
CA PRO A 591 13.04 6.85 3.32
C PRO A 591 12.36 7.30 4.61
N ASP A 592 11.05 7.07 4.75
CA ASP A 592 10.25 7.45 5.90
C ASP A 592 9.93 6.29 6.86
N LEU A 593 10.57 5.11 6.64
CA LEU A 593 10.35 3.91 7.46
C LEU A 593 10.58 4.16 8.95
N LEU A 594 11.69 4.84 9.30
CA LEU A 594 12.05 5.11 10.70
C LEU A 594 11.01 5.99 11.41
N MET A 595 10.45 6.95 10.67
CA MET A 595 9.42 7.85 11.17
C MET A 595 8.11 7.09 11.37
N TYR A 596 7.71 6.30 10.36
CA TYR A 596 6.51 5.48 10.43
C TYR A 596 6.55 4.49 11.60
N LEU A 597 7.70 3.86 11.83
CA LEU A 597 7.91 2.97 12.96
C LEU A 597 7.77 3.69 14.29
N HIS A 598 8.35 4.90 14.44
CA HIS A 598 8.13 5.71 15.65
C HIS A 598 6.64 5.95 15.93
N VAL A 599 5.84 6.22 14.89
CA VAL A 599 4.38 6.38 15.07
C VAL A 599 3.72 5.07 15.47
N CYS A 600 4.07 3.94 14.85
CA CYS A 600 3.50 2.64 15.22
C CYS A 600 3.85 2.25 16.66
N PHE A 601 5.07 2.54 17.11
CA PHE A 601 5.52 2.26 18.47
C PHE A 601 4.92 3.24 19.49
N GLY A 602 4.70 4.49 19.10
CA GLY A 602 4.12 5.55 19.92
C GLY A 602 2.59 5.51 20.04
N ALA A 603 1.86 5.53 18.93
CA ALA A 603 0.39 5.62 18.85
C ALA A 603 -0.33 4.39 19.38
N ALA A 604 0.32 3.24 19.30
CA ALA A 604 -0.24 2.01 19.81
C ALA A 604 -0.29 1.99 21.34
N GLY A 605 0.30 2.99 22.03
CA GLY A 605 0.36 3.09 23.49
C GLY A 605 0.50 1.69 24.06
N TRP A 606 1.52 0.95 23.59
CA TRP A 606 1.55 -0.53 23.63
C TRP A 606 1.00 -0.94 24.98
N ASN A 607 -0.17 -1.59 24.97
CA ASN A 607 -1.03 -1.73 26.13
C ASN A 607 -0.32 -2.64 27.15
N ILE A 608 0.61 -2.05 27.90
CA ILE A 608 1.40 -2.65 28.97
C ILE A 608 0.47 -3.17 30.07
N LYS A 609 -0.82 -2.82 30.06
CA LYS A 609 -1.82 -3.42 30.95
C LYS A 609 -2.02 -4.92 30.72
N ASP A 610 -1.97 -5.42 29.47
CA ASP A 610 -2.12 -6.86 29.21
C ASP A 610 -0.87 -7.67 29.59
N PHE A 611 0.31 -7.02 29.60
CA PHE A 611 1.57 -7.61 30.09
C PHE A 611 1.80 -7.38 31.61
N GLY A 612 1.24 -6.31 32.15
CA GLY A 612 1.31 -5.91 33.55
C GLY A 612 0.48 -6.79 34.48
N GLU A 613 -0.61 -7.38 34.00
CA GLU A 613 -1.31 -8.46 34.73
C GLU A 613 -0.46 -9.74 34.85
N ARG A 614 0.61 -9.88 34.05
CA ARG A 614 1.61 -10.96 34.14
C ARG A 614 2.94 -10.54 34.79
N GLY A 615 3.07 -9.30 35.27
CA GLY A 615 4.23 -8.83 36.03
C GLY A 615 5.49 -8.49 35.22
N ILE A 616 5.39 -8.27 33.90
CA ILE A 616 6.54 -7.96 33.04
C ILE A 616 6.57 -6.45 32.76
N GLY A 617 7.55 -5.74 33.35
CA GLY A 617 7.74 -4.31 33.18
C GLY A 617 8.51 -3.98 31.89
N PHE A 618 7.96 -3.09 31.06
CA PHE A 618 8.68 -2.48 29.95
C PHE A 618 9.02 -1.03 30.31
N GLU A 619 10.31 -0.72 30.47
CA GLU A 619 10.78 0.67 30.54
C GLU A 619 10.83 1.31 29.14
N GLU A 620 10.58 2.62 29.06
CA GLU A 620 10.48 3.43 27.83
C GLU A 620 11.71 3.41 26.92
N GLU A 621 12.77 2.72 27.33
CA GLU A 621 14.09 2.73 26.70
C GLU A 621 14.56 1.32 26.25
N ALA A 622 13.64 0.35 26.21
CA ALA A 622 13.90 -1.08 25.91
C ALA A 622 14.30 -1.38 24.45
N TYR A 623 14.38 -0.38 23.57
CA TYR A 623 14.81 -0.56 22.19
C TYR A 623 15.71 0.55 21.65
N LYS A 624 16.69 0.16 20.82
CA LYS A 624 17.58 1.07 20.08
C LYS A 624 17.58 0.66 18.61
N MET A 625 17.36 1.64 17.72
CA MET A 625 17.40 1.44 16.28
C MET A 625 18.79 1.82 15.77
N GLU A 626 19.54 0.86 15.22
CA GLU A 626 20.88 1.11 14.65
C GLU A 626 20.89 0.73 13.16
N LEU A 627 21.47 1.61 12.34
CA LEU A 627 21.74 1.40 10.92
C LEU A 627 23.20 0.94 10.79
N LEU A 628 23.40 -0.34 10.46
CA LEU A 628 24.73 -0.90 10.23
C LEU A 628 25.02 -0.92 8.72
N SER A 629 26.26 -0.59 8.34
CA SER A 629 26.67 -0.11 7.01
C SER A 629 26.15 -0.92 5.80
N GLY A 630 25.54 -0.18 4.87
CA GLY A 630 24.72 -0.66 3.75
C GLY A 630 23.26 -0.27 4.03
N GLN A 631 22.72 0.76 3.36
CA GLN A 631 21.50 1.53 3.71
C GLN A 631 20.16 0.74 3.77
N GLU A 632 20.19 -0.59 3.87
CA GLU A 632 19.05 -1.51 3.68
C GLU A 632 18.84 -2.45 4.87
N VAL A 633 19.36 -2.10 6.05
CA VAL A 633 19.19 -2.88 7.29
C VAL A 633 18.58 -2.02 8.38
N LEU A 634 17.46 -2.49 8.95
CA LEU A 634 16.93 -1.98 10.21
C LEU A 634 17.22 -3.00 11.30
N GLN A 635 18.03 -2.60 12.27
CA GLN A 635 18.22 -3.38 13.49
C GLN A 635 17.41 -2.76 14.63
N VAL A 636 16.52 -3.57 15.23
CA VAL A 636 15.79 -3.23 16.44
C VAL A 636 16.38 -4.06 17.59
N ARG A 637 17.06 -3.38 18.50
CA ARG A 637 17.51 -3.97 19.76
C ARG A 637 16.32 -4.09 20.73
N LEU A 638 16.20 -5.19 21.44
CA LEU A 638 15.21 -5.43 22.51
C LEU A 638 15.93 -5.92 23.76
N VAL A 639 15.71 -5.26 24.90
CA VAL A 639 16.19 -5.70 26.21
C VAL A 639 15.00 -6.35 26.94
N VAL A 640 15.14 -7.61 27.34
CA VAL A 640 14.04 -8.38 27.97
C VAL A 640 14.56 -9.06 29.23
N GLU A 641 13.79 -8.95 30.32
CA GLU A 641 13.94 -9.77 31.53
C GLU A 641 12.98 -10.96 31.42
N ASP A 642 13.50 -12.19 31.51
CA ASP A 642 12.82 -13.51 31.53
C ASP A 642 11.48 -13.68 30.75
N ASN A 643 11.43 -14.74 29.93
CA ASN A 643 10.32 -15.19 29.04
C ASN A 643 10.41 -14.69 27.59
N LEU A 644 11.21 -15.40 26.78
CA LEU A 644 11.78 -14.97 25.49
C LEU A 644 10.84 -15.10 24.28
N ASP A 645 10.18 -16.24 24.08
CA ASP A 645 9.66 -16.58 22.74
C ASP A 645 8.30 -15.93 22.41
N GLU A 646 7.38 -15.83 23.37
CA GLU A 646 6.04 -15.27 23.14
C GLU A 646 6.09 -13.77 22.84
N ILE A 647 6.96 -13.02 23.55
CA ILE A 647 7.12 -11.57 23.38
C ILE A 647 7.76 -11.27 22.01
N LEU A 648 8.81 -12.00 21.65
CA LEU A 648 9.55 -11.77 20.41
C LEU A 648 8.70 -12.07 19.17
N VAL A 649 7.94 -13.17 19.17
CA VAL A 649 7.01 -13.51 18.08
C VAL A 649 5.94 -12.42 17.92
N ASN A 650 5.42 -11.89 19.02
CA ASN A 650 4.43 -10.83 18.99
C ASN A 650 5.01 -9.50 18.47
N VAL A 651 6.18 -9.08 18.96
CA VAL A 651 6.84 -7.84 18.48
C VAL A 651 7.18 -7.93 16.99
N ALA A 652 7.75 -9.05 16.55
CA ALA A 652 8.09 -9.27 15.15
C ALA A 652 6.83 -9.29 14.25
N GLY A 653 5.81 -10.05 14.65
CA GLY A 653 4.54 -10.10 13.93
C GLY A 653 3.85 -8.74 13.84
N MET A 654 3.92 -7.91 14.88
CA MET A 654 3.35 -6.57 14.89
C MET A 654 4.09 -5.60 13.95
N ILE A 655 5.42 -5.63 13.94
CA ILE A 655 6.22 -4.85 12.98
C ILE A 655 5.83 -5.27 11.56
N ASP A 656 5.80 -6.57 11.29
CA ASP A 656 5.41 -7.11 9.98
C ASP A 656 4.02 -6.65 9.54
N VAL A 657 3.01 -6.68 10.43
CA VAL A 657 1.65 -6.24 10.13
C VAL A 657 1.63 -4.74 9.82
N SER A 658 2.29 -3.92 10.63
CA SER A 658 2.36 -2.46 10.42
C SER A 658 3.06 -2.11 9.11
N LEU A 659 4.17 -2.80 8.81
CA LEU A 659 4.90 -2.63 7.56
C LEU A 659 4.04 -3.03 6.36
N LYS A 660 3.39 -4.19 6.39
CA LYS A 660 2.51 -4.66 5.30
C LYS A 660 1.27 -3.78 5.11
N ARG A 661 0.78 -3.15 6.18
CA ARG A 661 -0.37 -2.23 6.11
C ARG A 661 -0.02 -0.93 5.39
N SER A 662 1.18 -0.39 5.62
CA SER A 662 1.58 0.90 5.06
C SER A 662 2.43 0.81 3.80
N TYR A 663 3.07 -0.33 3.55
CA TYR A 663 3.91 -0.54 2.39
C TYR A 663 3.43 -1.75 1.59
N LYS A 664 2.95 -1.49 0.36
CA LYS A 664 2.38 -2.52 -0.52
C LYS A 664 3.40 -3.44 -1.17
N SER A 665 4.62 -2.96 -1.38
CA SER A 665 5.68 -3.66 -2.14
C SER A 665 6.96 -3.88 -1.34
N LEU A 666 6.89 -3.78 -0.02
CA LEU A 666 8.05 -3.96 0.85
C LEU A 666 8.39 -5.45 0.99
N SER A 667 9.61 -5.80 0.63
CA SER A 667 10.20 -7.11 0.83
C SER A 667 11.15 -7.03 2.03
N THR A 668 10.98 -7.95 2.98
CA THR A 668 11.78 -8.04 4.20
C THR A 668 12.15 -9.47 4.51
N SER A 669 13.37 -9.65 5.04
CA SER A 669 13.75 -10.87 5.77
C SER A 669 14.06 -10.52 7.21
N LEU A 670 13.48 -11.27 8.14
CA LEU A 670 13.75 -11.15 9.57
C LEU A 670 14.82 -12.15 9.99
N ASP A 671 15.84 -11.65 10.66
CA ASP A 671 16.84 -12.44 11.36
C ASP A 671 16.82 -12.10 12.85
N GLN A 672 16.59 -13.10 13.69
CA GLN A 672 16.47 -12.97 15.13
C GLN A 672 17.72 -13.53 15.79
N ARG A 673 18.40 -12.69 16.58
CA ARG A 673 19.65 -13.09 17.27
C ARG A 673 19.61 -12.69 18.73
N THR A 674 20.09 -13.59 19.58
CA THR A 674 20.17 -13.37 21.02
C THR A 674 21.64 -13.27 21.43
N ILE A 675 22.02 -12.13 22.00
CA ILE A 675 23.38 -11.84 22.45
C ILE A 675 23.44 -12.07 23.97
N PRO A 676 24.30 -12.98 24.44
CA PRO A 676 24.46 -13.24 25.86
C PRO A 676 24.87 -11.98 26.65
N PRO A 677 24.53 -11.89 27.95
CA PRO A 677 25.05 -10.86 28.83
C PRO A 677 26.58 -10.77 28.73
N HIS A 678 27.13 -9.56 28.80
CA HIS A 678 28.56 -9.27 28.64
C HIS A 678 29.18 -9.61 27.28
N ALA A 679 28.45 -10.11 26.28
CA ALA A 679 29.01 -10.35 24.93
C ALA A 679 28.95 -9.11 24.00
N THR A 680 29.09 -7.92 24.58
CA THR A 680 28.96 -6.62 23.89
C THR A 680 30.17 -5.74 24.18
N PRO A 681 31.31 -5.95 23.48
CA PRO A 681 32.51 -5.17 23.76
C PRO A 681 32.32 -3.71 23.35
N ALA A 682 32.78 -2.81 24.21
CA ALA A 682 32.78 -1.38 23.91
C ALA A 682 33.81 -1.07 22.83
N MET A 683 33.37 -0.62 21.65
CA MET A 683 34.23 -0.29 20.52
C MET A 683 34.43 1.22 20.40
N ALA A 684 35.64 1.65 20.07
CA ALA A 684 36.01 3.05 19.82
C ALA A 684 36.39 3.24 18.35
N PRO A 685 35.81 4.22 17.63
CA PRO A 685 36.19 4.52 16.25
C PRO A 685 37.57 5.17 16.21
N VAL A 686 38.36 4.78 15.21
CA VAL A 686 39.70 5.31 14.92
C VAL A 686 39.71 5.78 13.48
N GLU A 687 40.01 7.06 13.27
CA GLU A 687 40.16 7.63 11.94
C GLU A 687 41.35 7.02 11.22
N GLY A 688 41.17 6.69 9.94
CA GLY A 688 42.23 6.15 9.11
C GLY A 688 43.23 7.23 8.71
N GLY A 689 44.44 6.82 8.36
CA GLY A 689 45.50 7.75 7.98
C GLY A 689 46.84 7.08 7.75
N THR A 690 47.84 7.91 7.44
CA THR A 690 49.24 7.49 7.34
C THR A 690 49.99 8.00 8.56
N PHE A 691 50.73 7.13 9.24
CA PHE A 691 51.56 7.48 10.39
C PHE A 691 52.89 6.72 10.37
N THR A 692 53.84 7.16 11.20
CA THR A 692 55.14 6.47 11.33
C THR A 692 55.09 5.47 12.47
N MET A 693 55.34 4.20 12.16
CA MET A 693 55.37 3.07 13.09
C MET A 693 56.82 2.65 13.37
N GLY A 694 57.10 2.20 14.61
CA GLY A 694 58.42 1.77 15.07
C GLY A 694 59.18 2.84 15.85
N TRP A 695 60.43 2.52 16.20
CA TRP A 695 61.32 3.37 17.00
C TRP A 695 61.86 4.54 16.17
N LEU A 696 61.55 5.78 16.59
CA LEU A 696 61.97 6.98 15.86
C LEU A 696 63.38 7.42 16.25
N ASN A 697 63.62 7.64 17.54
CA ASN A 697 64.92 8.02 18.07
C ASN A 697 65.00 7.90 19.60
N GLU A 698 66.23 7.87 20.10
CA GLU A 698 66.57 7.67 21.51
C GLU A 698 66.00 8.75 22.45
N LYS A 699 65.81 9.97 21.94
CA LYS A 699 65.25 11.08 22.74
C LYS A 699 63.76 10.93 22.99
N ARG A 700 63.00 10.27 22.10
CA ARG A 700 61.57 10.05 22.26
C ARG A 700 61.28 8.72 22.94
N ASP A 701 61.93 7.65 22.47
CA ASP A 701 61.53 6.27 22.75
C ASP A 701 62.59 5.47 23.53
N GLY A 702 63.72 6.06 23.91
CA GLY A 702 64.82 5.36 24.61
C GLY A 702 65.60 4.41 23.71
N GLU A 703 66.25 3.38 24.25
CA GLU A 703 66.92 2.37 23.43
C GLU A 703 65.90 1.39 22.86
N GLY A 704 65.49 1.59 21.59
CA GLY A 704 64.51 0.71 20.94
C GLY A 704 65.06 -0.69 20.68
N PHE A 705 64.18 -1.67 20.78
CA PHE A 705 64.52 -3.07 20.50
C PHE A 705 64.79 -3.26 19.00
N GLY A 706 65.47 -4.36 18.66
CA GLY A 706 65.91 -4.62 17.29
C GLY A 706 64.76 -4.83 16.29
N ASP A 707 63.64 -5.35 16.78
CA ASP A 707 62.38 -5.58 16.06
C ASP A 707 61.54 -4.29 15.89
N GLU A 708 61.84 -3.23 16.62
CA GLU A 708 61.17 -1.93 16.49
C GLU A 708 61.84 -1.01 15.46
N LYS A 709 62.97 -1.43 14.86
CA LYS A 709 63.78 -0.63 13.93
C LYS A 709 63.84 -1.26 12.52
N PRO A 710 63.87 -0.45 11.44
CA PRO A 710 63.73 1.00 11.42
C PRO A 710 62.26 1.44 11.46
N ALA A 711 62.03 2.68 11.90
CA ALA A 711 60.73 3.32 11.73
C ALA A 711 60.34 3.43 10.25
N HIS A 712 59.07 3.20 9.94
CA HIS A 712 58.53 3.19 8.59
C HIS A 712 57.10 3.76 8.55
N GLU A 713 56.67 4.26 7.39
CA GLU A 713 55.30 4.76 7.22
C GLU A 713 54.32 3.61 7.01
N VAL A 714 53.20 3.68 7.71
CA VAL A 714 52.10 2.72 7.62
C VAL A 714 50.81 3.48 7.38
N LYS A 715 49.99 2.97 6.45
CA LYS A 715 48.67 3.51 6.14
C LYS A 715 47.61 2.53 6.60
N VAL A 716 46.68 3.00 7.42
CA VAL A 716 45.52 2.23 7.88
C VAL A 716 44.23 2.89 7.40
N ASN A 717 43.20 2.07 7.12
CA ASN A 717 41.85 2.56 6.83
C ASN A 717 41.16 3.01 8.13
N HIS A 718 39.96 3.58 8.05
CA HIS A 718 39.14 3.81 9.23
C HIS A 718 38.73 2.46 9.84
N PHE A 719 38.77 2.32 11.16
CA PHE A 719 38.40 1.09 11.85
C PHE A 719 37.85 1.39 13.24
N SER A 720 37.36 0.36 13.91
CA SER A 720 36.99 0.42 15.33
C SER A 720 37.84 -0.57 16.11
N ILE A 721 38.26 -0.21 17.32
CA ILE A 721 39.05 -1.07 18.22
C ILE A 721 38.36 -1.19 19.58
N GLY A 722 38.56 -2.32 20.27
CA GLY A 722 38.07 -2.47 21.65
C GLY A 722 38.64 -1.37 22.54
N LYS A 723 37.76 -0.63 23.23
CA LYS A 723 38.15 0.45 24.15
C LYS A 723 38.96 -0.08 25.33
N TYR A 724 38.69 -1.33 25.71
CA TYR A 724 39.39 -2.07 26.76
C TYR A 724 39.82 -3.44 26.24
N SER A 725 40.77 -4.07 26.92
CA SER A 725 41.06 -5.50 26.70
C SER A 725 39.83 -6.34 27.00
N VAL A 726 39.66 -7.44 26.26
CA VAL A 726 38.59 -8.42 26.51
C VAL A 726 38.68 -8.91 27.95
N THR A 727 37.58 -8.80 28.66
CA THR A 727 37.45 -9.12 30.08
C THR A 727 37.11 -10.60 30.31
N PHE A 728 37.29 -11.08 31.54
CA PHE A 728 36.88 -12.44 31.91
C PHE A 728 35.38 -12.64 31.78
N GLU A 729 34.55 -11.63 32.03
CA GLU A 729 33.09 -11.74 31.83
C GLU A 729 32.71 -11.87 30.35
N GLU A 730 33.32 -11.07 29.47
CA GLU A 730 33.14 -11.17 28.01
C GLU A 730 33.60 -12.53 27.47
N TYR A 731 34.74 -13.04 27.96
CA TYR A 731 35.28 -14.33 27.55
C TYR A 731 34.54 -15.52 28.19
N ASP A 732 34.01 -15.36 29.40
CA ASP A 732 33.19 -16.40 30.05
C ASP A 732 31.88 -16.63 29.30
N ALA A 733 31.26 -15.56 28.77
CA ALA A 733 30.08 -15.68 27.90
C ALA A 733 30.36 -16.55 26.66
N PHE A 734 31.54 -16.41 26.05
CA PHE A 734 32.00 -17.29 24.98
C PHE A 734 32.18 -18.72 25.44
N CYS A 735 32.83 -18.94 26.59
CA CYS A 735 33.06 -20.27 27.13
C CYS A 735 31.74 -20.99 27.43
N GLU A 736 30.78 -20.30 28.04
CA GLU A 736 29.45 -20.82 28.35
C GLU A 736 28.67 -21.17 27.09
N SER A 737 28.66 -20.26 26.11
CA SER A 737 27.96 -20.45 24.82
C SER A 737 28.53 -21.60 23.99
N THR A 738 29.83 -21.87 24.12
CA THR A 738 30.53 -22.92 23.36
C THR A 738 30.87 -24.16 24.19
N SER A 739 30.40 -24.23 25.44
CA SER A 739 30.67 -25.31 26.39
C SER A 739 32.18 -25.61 26.57
N ARG A 740 33.01 -24.56 26.62
CA ARG A 740 34.46 -24.64 26.85
C ARG A 740 34.84 -24.45 28.30
N GLU A 741 36.03 -24.92 28.64
CA GLU A 741 36.64 -24.66 29.94
C GLU A 741 37.08 -23.19 30.04
N LYS A 742 36.77 -22.55 31.17
CA LYS A 742 37.14 -21.16 31.43
C LYS A 742 38.66 -21.05 31.68
N PRO A 743 39.34 -20.02 31.14
CA PRO A 743 40.77 -19.84 31.35
C PRO A 743 41.08 -19.48 32.81
N LYS A 744 42.27 -19.84 33.30
CA LYS A 744 42.71 -19.54 34.67
C LYS A 744 42.87 -18.03 34.90
N ASP A 745 42.70 -17.57 36.13
CA ASP A 745 42.76 -16.15 36.51
C ASP A 745 44.01 -15.75 37.29
N ALA A 746 45.01 -16.63 37.34
CA ALA A 746 46.22 -16.50 38.18
C ALA A 746 45.95 -16.32 39.69
N GLY A 747 44.71 -16.52 40.17
CA GLY A 747 44.29 -16.18 41.53
C GLY A 747 44.05 -14.69 41.77
N TRP A 748 44.01 -13.86 40.72
CA TRP A 748 43.76 -12.41 40.81
C TRP A 748 42.26 -12.05 40.80
N GLY A 749 41.40 -13.04 40.57
CA GLY A 749 39.96 -12.88 40.41
C GLY A 749 39.54 -12.57 38.98
N ARG A 750 38.24 -12.77 38.70
CA ARG A 750 37.60 -12.62 37.37
C ARG A 750 36.79 -11.32 37.26
N GLY A 751 35.77 -11.31 36.40
CA GLY A 751 34.86 -10.19 36.12
C GLY A 751 35.42 -9.27 35.05
N ARG A 752 35.33 -7.95 35.26
CA ARG A 752 35.82 -6.90 34.36
C ARG A 752 37.36 -6.81 34.22
N ARG A 753 38.11 -7.77 34.75
CA ARG A 753 39.57 -7.86 34.56
C ARG A 753 39.87 -8.50 33.20
N ALA A 754 40.97 -8.12 32.58
CA ALA A 754 41.40 -8.69 31.30
C ALA A 754 41.53 -10.22 31.38
N ALA A 755 40.96 -10.93 30.41
CA ALA A 755 41.13 -12.35 30.26
C ALA A 755 42.61 -12.66 29.97
N ILE A 756 43.18 -13.56 30.74
CA ILE A 756 44.58 -14.00 30.61
C ILE A 756 44.64 -15.52 30.51
N TYR A 757 45.79 -16.04 30.05
CA TYR A 757 45.98 -17.46 29.72
C TYR A 757 45.01 -17.98 28.65
N VAL A 758 44.68 -17.12 27.69
CA VAL A 758 43.96 -17.46 26.45
C VAL A 758 44.99 -17.67 25.34
N ASP A 759 44.89 -18.76 24.60
CA ASP A 759 45.79 -19.01 23.48
C ASP A 759 45.36 -18.25 22.21
N TRP A 760 46.30 -18.03 21.29
CA TRP A 760 46.05 -17.20 20.11
C TRP A 760 44.92 -17.76 19.23
N TYR A 761 44.83 -19.09 19.08
CA TYR A 761 43.78 -19.72 18.28
C TYR A 761 42.42 -19.57 18.94
N ASP A 762 42.35 -19.71 20.27
CA ASP A 762 41.14 -19.46 21.05
C ASP A 762 40.68 -18.01 20.94
N ALA A 763 41.60 -17.04 20.86
CA ALA A 763 41.26 -15.64 20.61
C ALA A 763 40.65 -15.42 19.20
N LEU A 764 41.14 -16.12 18.17
CA LEU A 764 40.52 -16.09 16.84
C LEU A 764 39.11 -16.69 16.86
N GLU A 765 38.91 -17.78 17.59
CA GLU A 765 37.60 -18.41 17.76
C GLU A 765 36.64 -17.52 18.52
N TYR A 766 37.11 -16.81 19.54
CA TYR A 766 36.34 -15.77 20.22
C TYR A 766 35.92 -14.67 19.25
N CYS A 767 36.83 -14.16 18.41
CA CYS A 767 36.50 -13.15 17.39
C CYS A 767 35.46 -13.65 16.37
N ASN A 768 35.59 -14.90 15.91
CA ASN A 768 34.61 -15.50 15.01
C ASN A 768 33.25 -15.72 15.68
N TRP A 769 33.23 -16.23 16.91
CA TRP A 769 31.99 -16.39 17.68
C TRP A 769 31.30 -15.05 17.90
N LEU A 770 32.06 -14.02 18.26
CA LEU A 770 31.54 -12.67 18.40
C LEU A 770 31.00 -12.15 17.07
N SER A 771 31.70 -12.40 15.95
CA SER A 771 31.20 -12.08 14.61
C SER A 771 29.88 -12.79 14.33
N GLU A 772 29.75 -14.07 14.66
CA GLU A 772 28.55 -14.87 14.41
C GLU A 772 27.34 -14.45 15.26
N ILE A 773 27.51 -14.14 16.54
CA ILE A 773 26.37 -13.71 17.39
C ILE A 773 25.88 -12.31 17.02
N TRP A 774 26.76 -11.47 16.47
CA TRP A 774 26.41 -10.20 15.82
C TRP A 774 26.05 -10.41 14.33
N GLY A 775 26.15 -11.65 13.84
CA GLY A 775 26.21 -12.14 12.46
C GLY A 775 26.71 -11.15 11.43
N LEU A 776 27.92 -10.71 11.71
CA LEU A 776 28.92 -10.25 10.79
C LEU A 776 29.60 -11.46 10.14
N GLU A 777 30.35 -11.24 9.06
CA GLU A 777 31.12 -12.29 8.42
C GLU A 777 32.31 -12.70 9.29
N LYS A 778 32.58 -14.01 9.39
CA LYS A 778 33.79 -14.50 10.05
C LYS A 778 35.03 -14.02 9.31
N VAL A 779 36.00 -13.52 10.06
CA VAL A 779 37.28 -13.06 9.52
C VAL A 779 38.23 -14.24 9.31
N TYR A 780 38.17 -15.27 10.17
CA TYR A 780 39.15 -16.36 10.17
C TYR A 780 38.53 -17.69 9.72
N GLU A 781 39.19 -18.39 8.80
CA GLU A 781 39.00 -19.83 8.60
C GLU A 781 40.10 -20.59 9.33
N ILE A 782 39.71 -21.46 10.28
CA ILE A 782 40.64 -22.12 11.20
C ILE A 782 40.75 -23.61 10.83
N GLY A 783 41.83 -23.97 10.14
CA GLY A 783 42.15 -25.33 9.72
C GLY A 783 42.63 -26.20 10.87
N LYS A 784 41.74 -26.55 11.82
CA LYS A 784 42.08 -27.38 12.99
C LYS A 784 42.72 -28.70 12.56
N GLY A 785 43.95 -28.95 13.04
CA GLY A 785 44.72 -30.16 12.70
C GLY A 785 45.43 -30.11 11.34
N GLN A 786 45.19 -29.10 10.51
CA GLN A 786 45.96 -28.83 9.30
C GLN A 786 47.15 -27.95 9.66
N LYS A 787 48.38 -28.43 9.43
CA LYS A 787 49.57 -27.66 9.76
C LYS A 787 49.86 -26.61 8.70
N ASP A 788 50.07 -25.36 9.12
CA ASP A 788 50.61 -24.32 8.27
C ASP A 788 52.08 -24.65 7.92
N PRO A 789 52.43 -24.90 6.65
CA PRO A 789 53.80 -25.20 6.25
C PRO A 789 54.76 -24.02 6.46
N ASN A 790 54.24 -22.79 6.61
CA ASN A 790 55.03 -21.58 6.78
C ASN A 790 55.25 -21.19 8.25
N ASN A 791 54.53 -21.80 9.19
CA ASN A 791 54.67 -21.51 10.61
C ASN A 791 55.93 -22.17 11.20
N ARG A 792 57.00 -21.37 11.32
CA ARG A 792 58.30 -21.79 11.86
C ARG A 792 58.46 -21.51 13.36
N SER A 793 57.42 -21.04 14.05
CA SER A 793 57.52 -20.69 15.48
C SER A 793 57.82 -21.93 16.33
N GLY A 794 58.87 -21.88 17.15
CA GLY A 794 59.19 -22.94 18.11
C GLY A 794 58.27 -22.95 19.34
N SER A 795 57.46 -21.90 19.51
CA SER A 795 56.57 -21.70 20.67
C SER A 795 55.11 -22.05 20.37
N ASP A 796 54.80 -22.48 19.14
CA ASP A 796 53.48 -22.92 18.70
C ASP A 796 53.52 -24.40 18.30
N ASP A 797 52.99 -25.25 19.18
CA ASP A 797 52.89 -26.70 18.98
C ASP A 797 51.71 -27.09 18.06
N LYS A 798 50.66 -26.26 17.98
CA LYS A 798 49.43 -26.55 17.21
C LYS A 798 49.67 -26.32 15.72
N LYS A 799 50.29 -25.19 15.37
CA LYS A 799 50.62 -24.78 13.98
C LYS A 799 49.43 -24.83 13.02
N TRP A 800 48.22 -24.51 13.45
CA TRP A 800 47.05 -24.62 12.59
C TRP A 800 47.10 -23.59 11.45
N LEU A 801 46.65 -24.00 10.27
CA LEU A 801 46.50 -23.13 9.12
C LEU A 801 45.35 -22.15 9.35
N ILE A 802 45.64 -20.85 9.25
CA ILE A 802 44.66 -19.77 9.35
C ILE A 802 44.59 -19.02 8.03
N THR A 803 43.39 -18.89 7.48
CA THR A 803 43.11 -18.04 6.33
C THR A 803 42.30 -16.83 6.79
N VAL A 804 42.67 -15.63 6.35
CA VAL A 804 42.03 -14.38 6.74
C VAL A 804 41.22 -13.84 5.56
N ASN A 805 39.94 -13.56 5.77
CA ASN A 805 39.10 -12.79 4.85
C ASN A 805 39.22 -11.29 5.21
N GLU A 806 40.12 -10.57 4.54
CA GLU A 806 40.37 -9.15 4.81
C GLU A 806 39.17 -8.24 4.48
N SER A 807 38.24 -8.69 3.62
CA SER A 807 37.02 -7.95 3.28
C SER A 807 35.87 -8.16 4.26
N ALA A 808 35.98 -9.13 5.18
CA ALA A 808 34.94 -9.39 6.16
C ALA A 808 34.77 -8.21 7.14
N ASN A 809 33.52 -7.92 7.48
CA ASN A 809 33.15 -6.87 8.43
C ASN A 809 33.13 -7.33 9.89
N GLY A 810 33.57 -8.56 10.18
CA GLY A 810 33.55 -9.15 11.51
C GLY A 810 34.63 -8.66 12.48
N TYR A 811 34.49 -9.09 13.73
CA TYR A 811 35.48 -8.87 14.77
C TYR A 811 36.75 -9.66 14.47
N ARG A 812 37.89 -9.05 14.80
CA ARG A 812 39.23 -9.58 14.56
C ARG A 812 40.22 -9.02 15.56
N LEU A 813 41.35 -9.69 15.69
CA LEU A 813 42.50 -9.10 16.35
C LEU A 813 42.98 -7.88 15.53
N PRO A 814 43.42 -6.80 16.19
CA PRO A 814 44.02 -5.69 15.47
C PRO A 814 45.30 -6.15 14.78
N THR A 815 45.62 -5.50 13.67
CA THR A 815 46.99 -5.55 13.13
C THR A 815 47.95 -4.95 14.16
N GLU A 816 49.25 -5.23 13.99
CA GLU A 816 50.26 -4.55 14.82
C GLU A 816 50.28 -3.04 14.56
N ALA A 817 50.00 -2.65 13.31
CA ALA A 817 49.80 -1.28 12.85
C ALA A 817 48.50 -0.66 13.34
#